data_AF-A0A517MWL1-F1
#
_entry.id   AF-A0A517MWL1-F1
#
_cell.length_a   1.000
_cell.length_b   1.000
_cell.length_c   1.000
_cell.angle_alpha   90.00
_cell.angle_beta   90.00
_cell.angle_gamma   90.00
#
_symmetry.space_group_name_H-M   'P 1'
#
loop_
_entity.id
_entity.type
_entity.pdbx_description
1 polymer ?
#
loop_
_entity_poly.entity_id
_entity_poly.type
_entity_poly.pdbx_seq_one_letter_code
_entity_poly.pdbx_strand_id
1 'polypeptide(L)'
;MIDLAAQNRVFSLTLTGLTWLITLAIAPSLYGVTFVVTDEDPLFFPAGAEVVGALPAASVFGQDAPTSLGQSFQLGAPLSLESIFVEYENDTGAADAPNDKSVTMTIFSVLDVFALTHDEPPMVGDILFSESIIFPYVGNTETIAGIQLDSPLALAANTGSAGYMLSFSGGGDPGWEWERDGSSGGSAYGGGQAYEDAAQKLSGGHSVDYVFALSSVALPEPELPVTTDSFMNGDLLAGTTWVNGLAPVGTPPNPNVIHNVVSGHAITANGSAPYTGAGVNIVDGSLTYTASQVQLSSVTVGAGSTVTETHSGAFFLGNISAPELGNMELNGQLSITAEGGADAAIDMNMSGTGTATVNLSAGGTFYLDSATSWENFSGTLQFNGSGDEVLYDLAPGSGMTLEMNSTGINKLSLNPLNASPGNLLETIVFNQPGEIVHAAVNSRFQQPSRLIANADVSVDMTQTFPGNERRMFFNNGLHGAANVTVTGTPTDPTSGSITLNEFEIGLSGQDGTTATHFETDNFSGTLTLNNFVNAEIRDHVPSATVVVNQNARLEFGHRDVESLFTTRVGDVTVNSGGSLEVGYEEDDTHAPYQLQLTTQRGQSGDLTLASGSETIMQISANGANQFDTIAAEGTVTLGGTLELLINPSVPSQTVSCDPNVDCAYTPVDGDMFEIISIVAETLPADLDGNGTVGSEDIAIWDSQYGQTLAAGDNQDFDVTADVDGDGDTDGADLLAIQRDFGASGALTGSITGDFDSIVIVDPLNTLAGFNVTHSVTATSVILTVNAIPAQTAVPEPSACLLAGIALIIGGGARGWGRPRTMVR
;
A
#
# COMPACT_ATOMS: atom_id res chain seq x y z
N MET A 1 13.42 25.40 -11.42
CA MET A 1 14.39 24.47 -12.04
C MET A 1 15.29 25.29 -12.97
N ILE A 2 16.61 25.18 -12.80
CA ILE A 2 17.60 25.72 -13.75
C ILE A 2 18.59 24.59 -14.01
N ASP A 3 18.65 24.16 -15.27
CA ASP A 3 19.60 23.18 -15.78
C ASP A 3 21.05 23.73 -15.63
N LEU A 4 21.95 22.90 -15.11
CA LEU A 4 23.23 23.30 -14.52
C LEU A 4 24.43 22.60 -15.17
N ALA A 5 24.41 22.52 -16.50
CA ALA A 5 25.54 22.07 -17.31
C ALA A 5 26.83 22.89 -17.05
N ALA A 6 27.95 22.17 -16.98
CA ALA A 6 29.23 22.63 -16.44
C ALA A 6 29.76 23.98 -16.97
N GLN A 7 29.97 24.95 -16.07
CA GLN A 7 30.90 26.07 -16.30
C GLN A 7 31.67 26.47 -15.03
N ASN A 8 33.01 26.56 -15.17
CA ASN A 8 33.94 27.03 -14.15
C ASN A 8 33.54 28.38 -13.54
N ARG A 9 33.41 28.44 -12.20
CA ARG A 9 33.35 29.70 -11.45
C ARG A 9 34.29 29.69 -10.24
N VAL A 10 35.20 30.66 -10.20
CA VAL A 10 36.06 30.92 -9.05
C VAL A 10 35.28 31.71 -8.01
N PHE A 11 35.10 31.14 -6.81
CA PHE A 11 34.58 31.88 -5.65
C PHE A 11 35.73 32.59 -4.91
N SER A 12 35.54 33.88 -4.61
CA SER A 12 36.47 34.70 -3.83
C SER A 12 35.79 35.30 -2.61
N LEU A 13 35.82 34.57 -1.50
CA LEU A 13 35.30 35.07 -0.22
C LEU A 13 36.28 36.08 0.39
N THR A 14 35.86 37.32 0.58
CA THR A 14 36.71 38.38 1.14
C THR A 14 36.35 38.64 2.61
N LEU A 15 37.08 38.02 3.54
CA LEU A 15 37.06 38.42 4.95
C LEU A 15 38.19 39.43 5.23
N THR A 16 37.90 40.47 6.01
CA THR A 16 38.80 41.62 6.20
C THR A 16 40.06 41.25 6.99
N GLY A 17 41.21 41.14 6.32
CA GLY A 17 42.52 41.31 6.98
C GLY A 17 43.69 40.49 6.43
N LEU A 18 43.45 39.30 5.87
CA LEU A 18 44.51 38.43 5.33
C LEU A 18 44.05 37.71 4.06
N THR A 19 44.76 37.91 2.95
CA THR A 19 44.52 37.20 1.70
C THR A 19 45.17 35.82 1.73
N TRP A 20 44.39 34.80 2.10
CA TRP A 20 44.76 33.41 1.81
C TRP A 20 44.21 33.04 0.44
N LEU A 21 45.10 32.75 -0.51
CA LEU A 21 44.71 32.21 -1.80
C LEU A 21 44.49 30.70 -1.67
N ILE A 22 43.32 30.29 -1.20
CA ILE A 22 42.92 28.87 -1.22
C ILE A 22 42.48 28.56 -2.66
N THR A 23 43.42 28.08 -3.47
CA THR A 23 43.10 27.45 -4.75
C THR A 23 42.54 26.06 -4.45
N LEU A 24 41.23 25.97 -4.24
CA LEU A 24 40.54 24.69 -4.21
C LEU A 24 40.48 24.16 -5.65
N ALA A 25 41.55 23.49 -6.07
CA ALA A 25 41.59 22.78 -7.33
C ALA A 25 40.79 21.49 -7.19
N ILE A 26 39.46 21.61 -7.25
CA ILE A 26 38.62 20.48 -7.67
C ILE A 26 38.96 20.31 -9.15
N ALA A 27 39.82 19.35 -9.46
CA ALA A 27 39.91 18.85 -10.82
C ALA A 27 38.60 18.11 -11.09
N PRO A 28 37.74 18.56 -12.02
CA PRO A 28 36.71 17.66 -12.52
C PRO A 28 37.43 16.44 -13.14
N SER A 29 36.89 15.24 -12.94
CA SER A 29 37.22 14.12 -13.82
C SER A 29 36.90 14.58 -15.24
N LEU A 30 37.95 14.73 -16.07
CA LEU A 30 37.82 15.06 -17.49
C LEU A 30 37.62 13.78 -18.34
N TYR A 31 37.35 12.67 -17.64
CA TYR A 31 37.13 11.34 -18.15
C TYR A 31 35.68 10.99 -17.83
N GLY A 32 34.78 11.20 -18.79
CA GLY A 32 33.52 10.48 -18.76
C GLY A 32 33.78 9.00 -19.08
N VAL A 33 32.74 8.20 -18.92
CA VAL A 33 32.76 6.76 -19.16
C VAL A 33 31.58 6.40 -20.02
N THR A 34 31.83 5.65 -21.09
CA THR A 34 30.80 5.00 -21.88
C THR A 34 30.78 3.51 -21.49
N PHE A 35 29.66 3.06 -20.92
CA PHE A 35 29.50 1.69 -20.44
C PHE A 35 28.88 0.80 -21.51
N VAL A 36 29.38 -0.43 -21.67
CA VAL A 36 28.96 -1.42 -22.66
C VAL A 36 28.85 -2.80 -22.01
N VAL A 37 27.67 -3.39 -21.97
CA VAL A 37 27.52 -4.81 -21.60
C VAL A 37 27.95 -5.69 -22.77
N THR A 38 28.72 -6.76 -22.50
CA THR A 38 29.10 -7.77 -23.50
C THR A 38 28.72 -9.18 -23.03
N ASP A 39 28.26 -9.98 -24.00
CA ASP A 39 27.54 -11.27 -23.86
C ASP A 39 28.40 -12.45 -23.31
N GLU A 40 27.73 -13.52 -22.88
CA GLU A 40 28.12 -14.60 -21.93
C GLU A 40 29.35 -15.50 -22.25
N ASP A 41 30.39 -15.07 -22.98
CA ASP A 41 31.60 -15.88 -23.17
C ASP A 41 32.77 -15.39 -22.29
N PRO A 42 33.09 -16.06 -21.15
CA PRO A 42 34.24 -15.69 -20.30
C PRO A 42 35.61 -15.85 -21.00
N LEU A 43 35.66 -16.38 -22.23
CA LEU A 43 36.85 -16.33 -23.09
C LEU A 43 37.10 -14.93 -23.71
N PHE A 44 36.25 -13.94 -23.45
CA PHE A 44 36.21 -12.65 -24.17
C PHE A 44 37.05 -11.50 -23.59
N PHE A 45 38.03 -11.75 -22.71
CA PHE A 45 39.10 -10.76 -22.54
C PHE A 45 39.84 -10.59 -23.88
N PRO A 46 39.95 -9.37 -24.44
CA PRO A 46 40.51 -9.20 -25.77
C PRO A 46 41.96 -9.67 -25.79
N ALA A 47 42.32 -10.45 -26.80
CA ALA A 47 43.65 -11.07 -26.95
C ALA A 47 44.83 -10.06 -27.10
N GLY A 48 44.57 -8.76 -26.96
CA GLY A 48 45.54 -7.67 -26.91
C GLY A 48 45.57 -6.89 -25.60
N ALA A 49 44.81 -7.25 -24.57
CA ALA A 49 44.84 -6.58 -23.28
C ALA A 49 46.25 -6.60 -22.65
N GLU A 50 46.75 -5.43 -22.29
CA GLU A 50 48.11 -5.23 -21.78
C GLU A 50 48.25 -5.58 -20.29
N VAL A 51 47.13 -5.60 -19.57
CA VAL A 51 47.00 -6.01 -18.17
C VAL A 51 45.75 -6.88 -18.10
N VAL A 52 45.86 -8.12 -17.66
CA VAL A 52 44.71 -9.00 -17.39
C VAL A 52 44.88 -9.48 -15.96
N GLY A 53 44.02 -9.02 -15.05
CA GLY A 53 43.93 -9.42 -13.64
C GLY A 53 43.94 -10.94 -13.46
N ALA A 54 44.10 -11.42 -12.23
CA ALA A 54 44.40 -12.83 -11.99
C ALA A 54 43.29 -13.80 -12.49
N LEU A 55 43.46 -14.29 -13.73
CA LEU A 55 42.53 -15.19 -14.39
C LEU A 55 42.36 -16.51 -13.61
N PRO A 56 41.24 -17.22 -13.83
CA PRO A 56 40.70 -18.07 -12.77
C PRO A 56 41.25 -19.53 -12.72
N ALA A 57 40.66 -20.42 -11.91
CA ALA A 57 41.20 -21.75 -11.50
C ALA A 57 40.22 -22.99 -11.46
N ALA A 58 38.92 -22.82 -11.19
CA ALA A 58 37.77 -23.72 -11.46
C ALA A 58 36.45 -22.97 -11.18
N SER A 59 35.38 -23.24 -11.95
CA SER A 59 34.14 -22.43 -11.97
C SER A 59 33.27 -22.51 -10.70
N VAL A 60 33.66 -21.75 -9.66
CA VAL A 60 32.83 -21.50 -8.47
C VAL A 60 33.18 -20.11 -7.92
N PHE A 61 32.14 -19.31 -7.71
CA PHE A 61 32.18 -17.95 -7.22
C PHE A 61 32.70 -17.76 -5.78
N GLY A 62 32.95 -16.48 -5.44
CA GLY A 62 33.47 -16.00 -4.15
C GLY A 62 32.42 -15.82 -3.04
N GLN A 63 32.70 -14.93 -2.08
CA GLN A 63 31.70 -14.44 -1.10
C GLN A 63 31.59 -12.91 -1.22
N ASP A 64 30.44 -12.36 -0.86
CA ASP A 64 30.12 -10.93 -0.92
C ASP A 64 31.07 -10.04 -0.13
N ALA A 65 31.42 -8.89 -0.72
CA ALA A 65 32.26 -7.87 -0.10
C ALA A 65 31.41 -6.63 0.27
N PRO A 66 31.13 -6.39 1.57
CA PRO A 66 30.13 -5.41 2.00
C PRO A 66 30.59 -3.93 1.94
N THR A 67 31.87 -3.64 1.65
CA THR A 67 32.35 -2.25 1.58
C THR A 67 33.23 -1.91 0.39
N SER A 68 34.21 -2.76 0.04
CA SER A 68 35.19 -2.46 -1.00
C SER A 68 35.94 -3.69 -1.52
N LEU A 69 36.26 -3.66 -2.82
CA LEU A 69 37.11 -4.64 -3.51
C LEU A 69 38.21 -3.92 -4.29
N GLY A 70 39.42 -4.47 -4.33
CA GLY A 70 40.46 -3.92 -5.19
C GLY A 70 41.66 -4.84 -5.40
N GLN A 71 42.40 -4.58 -6.48
CA GLN A 71 43.56 -5.38 -6.87
C GLN A 71 44.71 -4.48 -7.35
N SER A 72 45.91 -4.75 -6.82
CA SER A 72 47.14 -4.02 -7.15
C SER A 72 47.84 -4.60 -8.38
N PHE A 73 48.45 -3.74 -9.21
CA PHE A 73 49.15 -4.15 -10.43
C PHE A 73 50.35 -3.26 -10.76
N GLN A 74 51.29 -3.77 -11.58
CA GLN A 74 52.45 -3.02 -12.07
C GLN A 74 52.51 -3.05 -13.59
N LEU A 75 52.98 -1.95 -14.17
CA LEU A 75 53.17 -1.84 -15.62
C LEU A 75 54.66 -1.96 -15.99
N GLY A 76 54.98 -2.96 -16.81
CA GLY A 76 56.34 -3.14 -17.36
C GLY A 76 56.70 -2.14 -18.48
N ALA A 77 55.71 -1.49 -19.07
CA ALA A 77 55.81 -0.43 -20.07
C ALA A 77 54.65 0.56 -19.87
N PRO A 78 54.74 1.84 -20.33
CA PRO A 78 53.64 2.78 -20.18
C PRO A 78 52.39 2.30 -20.93
N LEU A 79 51.22 2.45 -20.31
CA LEU A 79 49.92 2.09 -20.85
C LEU A 79 49.10 3.36 -21.10
N SER A 80 48.49 3.48 -22.27
CA SER A 80 47.46 4.47 -22.55
C SER A 80 46.13 3.75 -22.41
N LEU A 81 45.56 3.70 -21.21
CA LEU A 81 44.38 2.89 -20.91
C LEU A 81 43.14 3.50 -21.59
N GLU A 82 42.48 2.74 -22.46
CA GLU A 82 41.27 3.16 -23.18
C GLU A 82 40.04 2.38 -22.70
N SER A 83 40.18 1.08 -22.39
CA SER A 83 39.07 0.23 -21.94
C SER A 83 39.43 -0.63 -20.72
N ILE A 84 38.45 -0.85 -19.85
CA ILE A 84 38.52 -1.70 -18.67
C ILE A 84 37.44 -2.76 -18.79
N PHE A 85 37.77 -4.03 -18.61
CA PHE A 85 36.83 -5.15 -18.64
C PHE A 85 36.70 -5.70 -17.22
N VAL A 86 35.48 -6.04 -16.78
CA VAL A 86 35.21 -6.57 -15.43
C VAL A 86 34.10 -7.60 -15.48
N GLU A 87 34.28 -8.73 -14.80
CA GLU A 87 33.43 -9.93 -14.90
C GLU A 87 32.54 -10.09 -13.65
N TYR A 88 31.23 -9.86 -13.77
CA TYR A 88 30.29 -9.73 -12.65
C TYR A 88 29.01 -10.55 -12.83
N GLU A 89 28.29 -10.77 -11.73
CA GLU A 89 26.88 -11.20 -11.73
C GLU A 89 26.08 -10.50 -10.60
N ASN A 90 24.79 -10.84 -10.44
CA ASN A 90 23.94 -10.33 -9.37
C ASN A 90 23.15 -11.44 -8.65
N ASP A 91 23.40 -11.63 -7.35
CA ASP A 91 22.68 -12.64 -6.56
C ASP A 91 21.18 -12.33 -6.44
N THR A 92 20.37 -13.30 -6.88
CA THR A 92 18.92 -13.36 -6.65
C THR A 92 18.47 -13.52 -5.19
N GLY A 93 19.37 -13.82 -4.25
CA GLY A 93 19.08 -14.09 -2.84
C GLY A 93 19.01 -12.87 -1.91
N ALA A 94 19.51 -11.71 -2.33
CA ALA A 94 19.52 -10.49 -1.53
C ALA A 94 18.15 -9.79 -1.51
N ALA A 95 17.80 -9.18 -0.36
CA ALA A 95 16.52 -8.49 -0.16
C ALA A 95 16.29 -7.26 -1.06
N ASP A 96 17.34 -6.76 -1.72
CA ASP A 96 17.34 -5.53 -2.54
C ASP A 96 17.16 -5.77 -4.06
N ALA A 97 16.88 -7.01 -4.46
CA ALA A 97 16.11 -7.38 -5.67
C ALA A 97 16.68 -6.87 -7.04
N PRO A 98 15.97 -7.01 -8.19
CA PRO A 98 16.56 -6.99 -9.54
C PRO A 98 16.79 -5.57 -10.09
N ASN A 99 17.70 -4.84 -9.48
CA ASN A 99 17.99 -3.44 -9.80
C ASN A 99 19.45 -3.23 -10.22
N ASP A 100 19.67 -2.39 -11.22
CA ASP A 100 20.98 -1.84 -11.59
C ASP A 100 21.71 -1.28 -10.36
N LYS A 101 23.03 -1.47 -10.28
CA LYS A 101 23.83 -1.04 -9.11
C LYS A 101 24.87 0.00 -9.51
N SER A 102 24.94 1.07 -8.71
CA SER A 102 25.92 2.14 -8.87
C SER A 102 27.13 1.88 -7.97
N VAL A 103 28.33 1.82 -8.56
CA VAL A 103 29.59 1.61 -7.85
C VAL A 103 30.62 2.66 -8.25
N THR A 104 31.45 3.11 -7.31
CA THR A 104 32.54 4.06 -7.58
C THR A 104 33.81 3.30 -7.92
N MET A 105 34.21 3.33 -9.20
CA MET A 105 35.46 2.76 -9.69
C MET A 105 36.59 3.79 -9.58
N THR A 106 37.71 3.43 -8.96
CA THR A 106 38.86 4.32 -8.74
C THR A 106 40.18 3.64 -9.12
N ILE A 107 41.04 4.36 -9.85
CA ILE A 107 42.43 3.97 -10.14
C ILE A 107 43.36 4.98 -9.47
N PHE A 108 44.30 4.48 -8.65
CA PHE A 108 45.27 5.31 -7.93
C PHE A 108 46.67 4.68 -7.89
N SER A 109 47.70 5.49 -7.64
CA SER A 109 49.08 5.02 -7.51
C SER A 109 49.40 4.48 -6.12
N VAL A 110 50.18 3.39 -6.05
CA VAL A 110 50.62 2.78 -4.78
C VAL A 110 52.16 2.67 -4.72
N LEU A 111 52.72 2.86 -3.52
CA LEU A 111 54.18 2.80 -3.30
C LEU A 111 54.74 1.37 -3.31
N ASP A 112 53.92 0.38 -2.99
CA ASP A 112 54.29 -1.03 -2.93
C ASP A 112 53.07 -1.91 -3.23
N VAL A 113 53.01 -2.54 -4.42
CA VAL A 113 51.91 -3.46 -4.78
C VAL A 113 51.89 -4.74 -3.94
N PHE A 114 53.00 -5.05 -3.26
CA PHE A 114 53.17 -6.20 -2.38
C PHE A 114 52.85 -5.86 -0.91
N ALA A 115 52.34 -4.65 -0.61
CA ALA A 115 51.93 -4.27 0.72
C ALA A 115 50.88 -5.25 1.30
N LEU A 116 50.75 -5.32 2.63
CA LEU A 116 49.71 -6.14 3.25
C LEU A 116 48.34 -5.44 3.30
N THR A 117 48.32 -4.13 3.06
CA THR A 117 47.15 -3.23 3.11
C THR A 117 47.44 -2.00 2.24
N HIS A 118 46.40 -1.41 1.67
CA HIS A 118 46.44 -0.09 1.02
C HIS A 118 45.52 0.90 1.76
N ASP A 119 45.74 2.20 1.55
CA ASP A 119 44.88 3.24 2.11
C ASP A 119 43.58 3.30 1.30
N GLU A 120 42.45 2.93 1.91
CA GLU A 120 41.11 3.04 1.34
C GLU A 120 40.21 3.89 2.27
N PRO A 121 39.56 4.97 1.77
CA PRO A 121 39.74 5.54 0.43
C PRO A 121 41.16 6.12 0.21
N PRO A 122 41.67 6.13 -1.02
CA PRO A 122 43.01 6.61 -1.33
C PRO A 122 43.19 8.10 -1.05
N MET A 123 44.44 8.51 -0.81
CA MET A 123 44.75 9.94 -0.71
C MET A 123 44.46 10.65 -2.03
N VAL A 124 43.78 11.80 -1.97
CA VAL A 124 43.36 12.60 -3.14
C VAL A 124 44.51 12.94 -4.12
N GLY A 125 45.76 12.97 -3.63
CA GLY A 125 46.93 13.22 -4.48
C GLY A 125 47.41 12.02 -5.31
N ASP A 126 46.97 10.81 -4.98
CA ASP A 126 47.35 9.56 -5.64
C ASP A 126 46.26 9.05 -6.62
N ILE A 127 45.05 9.61 -6.56
CA ILE A 127 43.93 9.30 -7.47
C ILE A 127 44.25 9.79 -8.88
N LEU A 128 44.14 8.89 -9.85
CA LEU A 128 44.38 9.14 -11.28
C LEU A 128 43.06 9.17 -12.07
N PHE A 129 42.10 8.36 -11.63
CA PHE A 129 40.76 8.26 -12.17
C PHE A 129 39.81 7.85 -11.03
N SER A 130 38.61 8.42 -10.97
CA SER A 130 37.53 8.00 -10.05
C SER A 130 36.22 8.45 -10.68
N GLU A 131 35.27 7.53 -10.87
CA GLU A 131 33.97 7.80 -11.51
C GLU A 131 32.90 6.82 -11.00
N SER A 132 31.64 7.24 -11.00
CA SER A 132 30.51 6.36 -10.64
C SER A 132 29.99 5.65 -11.88
N ILE A 133 29.87 4.33 -11.82
CA ILE A 133 29.46 3.46 -12.92
C ILE A 133 28.21 2.70 -12.50
N ILE A 134 27.20 2.70 -13.37
CA ILE A 134 26.00 1.88 -13.21
C ILE A 134 26.25 0.59 -13.98
N PHE A 135 26.19 -0.54 -13.29
CA PHE A 135 26.17 -1.86 -13.90
C PHE A 135 24.71 -2.36 -13.92
N PRO A 136 24.18 -2.77 -15.08
CA PRO A 136 22.82 -3.30 -15.20
C PRO A 136 22.58 -4.56 -14.38
N TYR A 137 21.33 -4.81 -14.01
CA TYR A 137 20.94 -6.11 -13.46
C TYR A 137 21.01 -7.21 -14.53
N VAL A 138 21.79 -8.25 -14.27
CA VAL A 138 21.95 -9.44 -15.13
C VAL A 138 21.45 -10.74 -14.49
N GLY A 139 21.06 -10.71 -13.21
CA GLY A 139 20.74 -11.91 -12.43
C GLY A 139 21.96 -12.81 -12.22
N ASN A 140 21.70 -14.11 -12.00
CA ASN A 140 22.73 -15.14 -11.81
C ASN A 140 23.39 -15.56 -13.15
N THR A 141 23.82 -14.58 -13.94
CA THR A 141 24.44 -14.76 -15.27
C THR A 141 25.80 -14.07 -15.30
N GLU A 142 26.86 -14.87 -15.48
CA GLU A 142 28.24 -14.41 -15.69
C GLU A 142 28.33 -13.40 -16.86
N THR A 143 28.60 -12.13 -16.55
CA THR A 143 28.60 -11.05 -17.54
C THR A 143 29.91 -10.26 -17.53
N ILE A 144 30.46 -9.94 -18.70
CA ILE A 144 31.60 -9.01 -18.80
C ILE A 144 31.10 -7.60 -19.11
N ALA A 145 31.29 -6.69 -18.16
CA ALA A 145 31.19 -5.24 -18.36
C ALA A 145 32.42 -4.72 -19.10
N GLY A 146 32.20 -4.14 -20.28
CA GLY A 146 33.16 -3.29 -20.98
C GLY A 146 32.98 -1.83 -20.58
N ILE A 147 34.01 -1.22 -20.02
CA ILE A 147 34.03 0.17 -19.57
C ILE A 147 34.97 0.96 -20.48
N GLN A 148 34.43 1.77 -21.40
CA GLN A 148 35.22 2.65 -22.26
C GLN A 148 35.47 3.98 -21.53
N LEU A 149 36.73 4.43 -21.52
CA LEU A 149 37.08 5.78 -21.06
C LEU A 149 36.92 6.78 -22.21
N ASP A 150 36.21 7.90 -21.98
CA ASP A 150 35.99 8.95 -22.99
C ASP A 150 37.30 9.63 -23.45
N SER A 151 38.37 9.51 -22.64
CA SER A 151 39.72 9.82 -23.09
C SER A 151 40.75 8.89 -22.44
N PRO A 152 41.89 8.58 -23.10
CA PRO A 152 42.83 7.59 -22.60
C PRO A 152 43.53 8.03 -21.30
N LEU A 153 43.54 7.17 -20.28
CA LEU A 153 44.25 7.38 -19.02
C LEU A 153 45.71 6.94 -19.15
N ALA A 154 46.64 7.90 -19.11
CA ALA A 154 48.07 7.63 -19.24
C ALA A 154 48.69 7.09 -17.93
N LEU A 155 48.96 5.79 -17.88
CA LEU A 155 49.66 5.11 -16.79
C LEU A 155 51.13 4.87 -17.16
N ALA A 156 52.04 5.16 -16.24
CA ALA A 156 53.48 5.06 -16.48
C ALA A 156 54.03 3.67 -16.16
N ALA A 157 55.14 3.28 -16.81
CA ALA A 157 55.88 2.09 -16.40
C ALA A 157 56.43 2.25 -14.97
N ASN A 158 56.31 1.21 -14.16
CA ASN A 158 56.81 1.19 -12.79
C ASN A 158 58.09 0.36 -12.68
N THR A 159 58.87 0.61 -11.62
CA THR A 159 60.07 -0.20 -11.30
C THR A 159 60.18 -0.39 -9.79
N GLY A 160 60.67 -1.56 -9.35
CA GLY A 160 60.70 -1.90 -7.94
C GLY A 160 59.33 -2.38 -7.46
N SER A 161 58.84 -1.80 -6.36
CA SER A 161 57.57 -2.18 -5.71
C SER A 161 56.38 -1.29 -6.12
N ALA A 162 56.62 -0.06 -6.56
CA ALA A 162 55.56 0.89 -6.89
C ALA A 162 54.68 0.40 -8.06
N GLY A 163 53.43 0.83 -8.10
CA GLY A 163 52.45 0.42 -9.10
C GLY A 163 51.15 1.20 -8.98
N TYR A 164 50.05 0.54 -9.30
CA TYR A 164 48.69 1.07 -9.27
C TYR A 164 47.76 0.11 -8.54
N MET A 165 46.59 0.60 -8.16
CA MET A 165 45.46 -0.19 -7.68
C MET A 165 44.20 0.24 -8.42
N LEU A 166 43.39 -0.75 -8.82
CA LEU A 166 42.02 -0.57 -9.28
C LEU A 166 41.11 -1.02 -8.13
N SER A 167 40.12 -0.19 -7.79
CA SER A 167 39.27 -0.35 -6.60
C SER A 167 37.82 0.01 -6.91
N PHE A 168 36.87 -0.69 -6.29
CA PHE A 168 35.43 -0.51 -6.39
C PHE A 168 34.84 -0.33 -4.99
N SER A 169 33.95 0.64 -4.83
CA SER A 169 33.35 0.99 -3.53
C SER A 169 31.94 1.55 -3.65
N GLY A 170 31.15 1.43 -2.59
CA GLY A 170 29.89 2.17 -2.43
C GLY A 170 28.64 1.62 -3.14
N GLY A 171 28.53 0.28 -3.28
CA GLY A 171 27.39 -0.38 -3.96
C GLY A 171 26.19 -0.79 -3.10
N GLY A 172 26.21 -0.53 -1.79
CA GLY A 172 25.28 -1.13 -0.82
C GLY A 172 25.89 -2.35 -0.12
N ASP A 173 25.07 -3.30 0.30
CA ASP A 173 25.46 -4.68 0.67
C ASP A 173 24.88 -5.61 -0.43
N PRO A 174 25.60 -5.79 -1.56
CA PRO A 174 24.98 -6.28 -2.77
C PRO A 174 25.63 -7.60 -3.20
N GLY A 175 24.82 -8.61 -3.54
CA GLY A 175 25.35 -9.87 -4.05
C GLY A 175 26.03 -9.69 -5.41
N TRP A 176 27.35 -9.54 -5.39
CA TRP A 176 28.23 -9.33 -6.55
C TRP A 176 29.33 -10.36 -6.46
N GLU A 177 29.07 -11.53 -7.00
CA GLU A 177 30.05 -12.59 -7.08
C GLU A 177 30.97 -12.37 -8.30
N TRP A 178 32.27 -12.70 -8.18
CA TRP A 178 33.26 -12.60 -9.26
C TRP A 178 34.02 -13.94 -9.40
N GLU A 179 34.28 -14.42 -10.62
CA GLU A 179 34.45 -15.86 -10.97
C GLU A 179 35.92 -16.35 -11.20
N ARG A 180 36.12 -17.48 -11.90
CA ARG A 180 36.31 -18.84 -11.33
C ARG A 180 36.97 -19.89 -12.27
N ASP A 181 36.61 -20.20 -13.54
CA ASP A 181 37.26 -21.35 -14.30
C ASP A 181 38.79 -21.29 -14.57
N GLY A 182 39.46 -22.44 -14.47
CA GLY A 182 40.89 -22.61 -14.71
C GLY A 182 41.30 -23.75 -15.61
N SER A 183 41.30 -23.51 -16.91
CA SER A 183 41.73 -24.49 -17.90
C SER A 183 42.82 -24.05 -18.88
N SER A 184 43.31 -22.79 -18.85
CA SER A 184 44.41 -22.35 -19.73
C SER A 184 45.40 -21.35 -19.12
N GLY A 185 46.64 -21.38 -19.62
CA GLY A 185 47.78 -20.69 -19.00
C GLY A 185 48.08 -19.30 -19.55
N GLY A 186 47.51 -18.27 -18.94
CA GLY A 186 48.00 -16.90 -18.99
C GLY A 186 49.16 -16.68 -17.99
N SER A 187 50.23 -16.03 -18.43
CA SER A 187 51.33 -15.56 -17.56
C SER A 187 51.57 -14.08 -17.88
N ALA A 188 51.78 -13.17 -16.93
CA ALA A 188 52.04 -13.33 -15.50
C ALA A 188 51.80 -12.00 -14.74
N TYR A 189 51.68 -12.06 -13.41
CA TYR A 189 52.09 -10.94 -12.55
C TYR A 189 53.30 -11.26 -11.70
N GLY A 190 54.26 -10.35 -11.73
CA GLY A 190 55.26 -10.22 -10.69
C GLY A 190 54.81 -9.25 -9.61
N GLY A 191 53.73 -9.55 -8.86
CA GLY A 191 53.56 -8.98 -7.52
C GLY A 191 52.20 -8.46 -7.04
N GLY A 192 51.17 -8.43 -7.87
CA GLY A 192 49.84 -7.96 -7.45
C GLY A 192 49.20 -8.80 -6.34
N GLN A 193 48.37 -8.16 -5.52
CA GLN A 193 47.57 -8.73 -4.44
C GLN A 193 46.10 -8.33 -4.63
N ALA A 194 45.16 -9.15 -4.15
CA ALA A 194 43.74 -8.82 -4.08
C ALA A 194 43.32 -8.50 -2.64
N TYR A 195 42.40 -7.56 -2.50
CA TYR A 195 41.94 -7.01 -1.23
C TYR A 195 40.42 -6.91 -1.19
N GLU A 196 39.87 -7.17 -0.01
CA GLU A 196 38.48 -6.98 0.39
C GLU A 196 38.50 -6.26 1.73
N ASP A 197 37.67 -5.23 1.92
CA ASP A 197 37.58 -4.47 3.18
C ASP A 197 38.96 -4.04 3.74
N ALA A 198 39.84 -3.59 2.83
CA ALA A 198 41.25 -3.24 3.05
C ALA A 198 42.17 -4.37 3.61
N ALA A 199 41.71 -5.63 3.60
CA ALA A 199 42.47 -6.81 4.02
C ALA A 199 42.93 -7.68 2.82
N GLN A 200 44.19 -8.13 2.86
CA GLN A 200 44.79 -8.99 1.84
C GLN A 200 44.20 -10.41 1.84
N LYS A 201 43.71 -10.89 0.70
CA LYS A 201 43.31 -12.29 0.50
C LYS A 201 44.55 -13.17 0.28
N LEU A 202 44.88 -14.00 1.27
CA LEU A 202 46.06 -14.88 1.23
C LEU A 202 45.77 -16.22 0.55
N SER A 203 46.59 -16.58 -0.45
CA SER A 203 46.54 -17.91 -1.09
C SER A 203 46.73 -19.05 -0.08
N GLY A 204 45.71 -19.89 0.09
CA GLY A 204 45.78 -21.05 1.00
C GLY A 204 44.49 -21.51 1.69
N GLY A 205 43.32 -20.99 1.31
CA GLY A 205 42.04 -21.42 1.90
C GLY A 205 40.82 -20.59 1.50
N HIS A 206 41.03 -19.37 1.00
CA HIS A 206 40.00 -18.50 0.44
C HIS A 206 40.35 -18.17 -1.02
N SER A 207 39.31 -17.92 -1.81
CA SER A 207 39.35 -17.53 -3.22
C SER A 207 39.91 -16.11 -3.40
N VAL A 208 40.14 -15.73 -4.66
CA VAL A 208 40.44 -14.36 -5.07
C VAL A 208 39.23 -13.91 -5.88
N ASP A 209 38.44 -13.02 -5.31
CA ASP A 209 37.05 -12.77 -5.72
C ASP A 209 36.95 -11.53 -6.62
N TYR A 210 37.87 -11.37 -7.58
CA TYR A 210 37.87 -10.23 -8.52
C TYR A 210 38.78 -10.44 -9.74
N VAL A 211 38.26 -10.18 -10.94
CA VAL A 211 38.97 -10.28 -12.23
C VAL A 211 38.69 -9.05 -13.09
N PHE A 212 39.72 -8.54 -13.77
CA PHE A 212 39.60 -7.44 -14.73
C PHE A 212 40.57 -7.58 -15.90
N ALA A 213 40.41 -6.78 -16.95
CA ALA A 213 41.49 -6.46 -17.87
C ALA A 213 41.54 -4.96 -18.17
N LEU A 214 42.74 -4.44 -18.45
CA LEU A 214 42.97 -3.08 -18.92
C LEU A 214 43.56 -3.17 -20.31
N SER A 215 43.01 -2.43 -21.28
CA SER A 215 43.57 -2.37 -22.62
C SER A 215 43.78 -0.94 -23.14
N SER A 216 44.80 -0.77 -23.99
CA SER A 216 44.97 0.43 -24.82
C SER A 216 44.14 0.44 -26.09
N VAL A 217 43.31 -0.59 -26.29
CA VAL A 217 42.37 -0.67 -27.40
C VAL A 217 41.01 -0.22 -26.89
N ALA A 218 40.49 0.88 -27.42
CA ALA A 218 39.08 1.25 -27.22
C ALA A 218 38.15 0.07 -27.55
N LEU A 219 37.07 -0.06 -26.78
CA LEU A 219 35.96 -0.94 -27.13
C LEU A 219 35.49 -0.61 -28.54
N PRO A 220 35.01 -1.61 -29.32
CA PRO A 220 34.15 -1.27 -30.44
C PRO A 220 32.99 -0.43 -29.89
N GLU A 221 32.76 0.75 -30.49
CA GLU A 221 31.62 1.60 -30.19
C GLU A 221 30.37 0.71 -30.07
N PRO A 222 29.60 0.78 -28.97
CA PRO A 222 28.40 -0.04 -28.83
C PRO A 222 27.53 0.20 -30.06
N GLU A 223 27.14 -0.87 -30.76
CA GLU A 223 26.24 -0.74 -31.91
C GLU A 223 24.91 -0.19 -31.38
N LEU A 224 24.75 1.14 -31.48
CA LEU A 224 23.55 1.86 -31.04
C LEU A 224 22.32 1.11 -31.55
N PRO A 225 21.28 0.93 -30.71
CA PRO A 225 20.11 0.18 -31.11
C PRO A 225 19.59 0.60 -32.49
N VAL A 226 19.69 -0.33 -33.44
CA VAL A 226 19.32 -0.11 -34.84
C VAL A 226 17.79 -0.09 -34.90
N THR A 227 17.23 1.10 -34.71
CA THR A 227 15.80 1.33 -34.89
C THR A 227 15.42 1.13 -36.35
N THR A 228 14.37 0.36 -36.60
CA THR A 228 13.76 0.23 -37.93
C THR A 228 12.26 0.45 -37.88
N ASP A 229 11.76 1.33 -38.73
CA ASP A 229 10.33 1.59 -38.83
C ASP A 229 9.64 0.54 -39.70
N SER A 230 8.33 0.35 -39.52
CA SER A 230 7.49 -0.38 -40.45
C SER A 230 7.38 0.39 -41.76
N PHE A 231 7.62 -0.31 -42.88
CA PHE A 231 7.53 0.21 -44.24
C PHE A 231 6.11 0.03 -44.82
N MET A 232 5.39 -1.01 -44.38
CA MET A 232 4.03 -1.32 -44.80
C MET A 232 3.35 -2.28 -43.81
N ASN A 233 2.04 -2.47 -43.95
CA ASN A 233 1.32 -3.54 -43.25
C ASN A 233 1.90 -4.91 -43.60
N GLY A 234 2.08 -5.78 -42.62
CA GLY A 234 2.69 -7.09 -42.83
C GLY A 234 2.84 -7.94 -41.58
N ASP A 235 3.50 -9.08 -41.74
CA ASP A 235 3.88 -9.98 -40.65
C ASP A 235 5.09 -9.38 -39.89
N LEU A 236 5.05 -9.40 -38.56
CA LEU A 236 6.15 -8.98 -37.68
C LEU A 236 7.49 -9.60 -38.10
N LEU A 237 7.45 -10.87 -38.52
CA LEU A 237 8.62 -11.68 -38.84
C LEU A 237 9.10 -11.54 -40.30
N ALA A 238 8.36 -10.81 -41.15
CA ALA A 238 8.71 -10.66 -42.56
C ALA A 238 9.59 -9.43 -42.80
N GLY A 239 10.76 -9.61 -43.42
CA GLY A 239 11.66 -8.50 -43.78
C GLY A 239 11.03 -7.46 -44.71
N THR A 240 10.00 -7.81 -45.49
CA THR A 240 9.24 -6.86 -46.31
C THR A 240 8.41 -5.86 -45.51
N THR A 241 8.16 -6.14 -44.23
CA THR A 241 7.40 -5.28 -43.32
C THR A 241 8.23 -4.10 -42.84
N TRP A 242 9.56 -4.22 -42.81
CA TRP A 242 10.46 -3.26 -42.16
C TRP A 242 11.30 -2.48 -43.17
N VAL A 243 11.60 -1.23 -42.83
CA VAL A 243 12.59 -0.42 -43.54
C VAL A 243 13.94 -1.17 -43.55
N ASN A 244 14.70 -1.04 -44.63
CA ASN A 244 15.98 -1.73 -44.87
C ASN A 244 15.93 -3.27 -44.90
N GLY A 245 14.77 -3.92 -44.73
CA GLY A 245 14.65 -5.38 -44.85
C GLY A 245 15.05 -6.18 -43.61
N LEU A 246 15.25 -5.52 -42.47
CA LEU A 246 15.73 -6.12 -41.22
C LEU A 246 14.60 -6.91 -40.52
N ALA A 247 14.45 -8.17 -40.91
CA ALA A 247 13.50 -9.10 -40.31
C ALA A 247 13.98 -9.59 -38.92
N PRO A 248 13.11 -9.67 -37.90
CA PRO A 248 13.45 -10.22 -36.58
C PRO A 248 13.44 -11.76 -36.57
N VAL A 249 14.11 -12.39 -37.54
CA VAL A 249 14.23 -13.85 -37.66
C VAL A 249 15.64 -14.29 -38.07
N GLY A 250 16.28 -15.13 -37.25
CA GLY A 250 17.58 -15.73 -37.57
C GLY A 250 18.40 -16.08 -36.34
N THR A 251 19.56 -16.69 -36.55
CA THR A 251 20.57 -16.98 -35.50
C THR A 251 21.92 -16.34 -35.88
N PRO A 252 22.70 -15.81 -34.91
CA PRO A 252 22.34 -15.45 -33.53
C PRO A 252 21.43 -14.20 -33.49
N PRO A 253 20.92 -13.77 -32.31
CA PRO A 253 20.15 -12.53 -32.22
C PRO A 253 20.99 -11.33 -32.72
N ASN A 254 20.30 -10.33 -33.25
CA ASN A 254 20.81 -8.97 -33.19
C ASN A 254 20.00 -8.26 -32.09
N PRO A 255 20.43 -8.36 -30.81
CA PRO A 255 19.70 -7.82 -29.67
C PRO A 255 19.64 -6.28 -29.68
N ASN A 256 20.21 -5.63 -30.70
CA ASN A 256 20.23 -4.19 -30.86
C ASN A 256 19.09 -3.69 -31.77
N VAL A 257 18.29 -4.55 -32.45
CA VAL A 257 17.26 -4.06 -33.39
C VAL A 257 15.92 -3.82 -32.69
N ILE A 258 15.53 -2.55 -32.56
CA ILE A 258 14.20 -2.12 -32.10
C ILE A 258 13.29 -1.88 -33.31
N HIS A 259 12.09 -2.44 -33.29
CA HIS A 259 11.13 -2.38 -34.41
C HIS A 259 9.99 -1.40 -34.11
N ASN A 260 9.93 -0.27 -34.82
CA ASN A 260 8.88 0.75 -34.62
C ASN A 260 7.71 0.54 -35.58
N VAL A 261 6.50 0.30 -35.07
CA VAL A 261 5.25 0.27 -35.83
C VAL A 261 4.68 1.69 -35.92
N VAL A 262 4.95 2.37 -37.03
CA VAL A 262 4.61 3.79 -37.22
C VAL A 262 3.18 4.04 -37.74
N SER A 263 2.75 5.30 -37.65
CA SER A 263 1.42 5.76 -38.05
C SER A 263 0.93 5.25 -39.41
N GLY A 264 -0.30 4.72 -39.42
CA GLY A 264 -0.95 4.18 -40.61
C GLY A 264 -0.54 2.76 -40.99
N HIS A 265 0.39 2.13 -40.25
CA HIS A 265 0.77 0.74 -40.43
C HIS A 265 0.17 -0.20 -39.37
N ALA A 266 -0.26 -1.37 -39.83
CA ALA A 266 -0.79 -2.46 -39.01
C ALA A 266 0.05 -3.73 -39.20
N ILE A 267 0.66 -4.21 -38.13
CA ILE A 267 1.57 -5.38 -38.12
C ILE A 267 0.90 -6.56 -37.44
N THR A 268 1.11 -7.76 -37.95
CA THR A 268 0.55 -9.01 -37.41
C THR A 268 1.64 -9.89 -36.80
N ALA A 269 1.52 -10.22 -35.53
CA ALA A 269 2.38 -11.19 -34.85
C ALA A 269 1.64 -12.55 -34.78
N ASN A 270 2.10 -13.51 -35.59
CA ASN A 270 1.39 -14.78 -35.82
C ASN A 270 2.01 -16.02 -35.15
N GLY A 271 3.07 -15.84 -34.36
CA GLY A 271 3.76 -16.94 -33.66
C GLY A 271 4.42 -17.99 -34.57
N SER A 272 4.60 -17.72 -35.87
CA SER A 272 5.15 -18.72 -36.81
C SER A 272 6.63 -19.06 -36.61
N ALA A 273 7.37 -18.19 -35.91
CA ALA A 273 8.69 -18.45 -35.34
C ALA A 273 8.92 -17.51 -34.12
N PRO A 274 9.94 -17.75 -33.27
CA PRO A 274 10.32 -16.82 -32.21
C PRO A 274 10.77 -15.46 -32.77
N TYR A 275 10.46 -14.39 -32.05
CA TYR A 275 10.98 -13.05 -32.31
C TYR A 275 12.40 -12.94 -31.73
N THR A 276 13.33 -12.32 -32.47
CA THR A 276 14.75 -12.22 -32.08
C THR A 276 15.29 -10.78 -32.11
N GLY A 277 14.42 -9.77 -32.03
CA GLY A 277 14.80 -8.36 -31.91
C GLY A 277 14.86 -7.90 -30.46
N ALA A 278 15.29 -6.66 -30.25
CA ALA A 278 15.40 -6.02 -28.94
C ALA A 278 14.03 -5.75 -28.28
N GLY A 279 13.05 -5.37 -29.11
CA GLY A 279 11.72 -4.97 -28.67
C GLY A 279 10.90 -4.31 -29.78
N VAL A 280 9.59 -4.23 -29.57
CA VAL A 280 8.63 -3.66 -30.53
C VAL A 280 8.00 -2.41 -29.94
N ASN A 281 8.28 -1.26 -30.55
CA ASN A 281 7.65 0.00 -30.21
C ASN A 281 6.46 0.24 -31.14
N ILE A 282 5.34 0.72 -30.62
CA ILE A 282 4.16 1.08 -31.42
C ILE A 282 3.94 2.58 -31.25
N VAL A 283 4.00 3.31 -32.35
CA VAL A 283 4.06 4.77 -32.40
C VAL A 283 3.03 5.27 -33.42
N ASP A 284 1.81 5.55 -32.94
CA ASP A 284 0.61 5.87 -33.74
C ASP A 284 0.14 4.76 -34.71
N GLY A 285 0.73 3.55 -34.64
CA GLY A 285 0.38 2.38 -35.44
C GLY A 285 -0.39 1.31 -34.66
N SER A 286 -0.50 0.10 -35.22
CA SER A 286 -1.13 -1.03 -34.52
C SER A 286 -0.41 -2.37 -34.68
N LEU A 287 -0.44 -3.16 -33.60
CA LEU A 287 0.04 -4.54 -33.55
C LEU A 287 -1.14 -5.47 -33.30
N THR A 288 -1.26 -6.55 -34.07
CA THR A 288 -2.30 -7.57 -33.90
C THR A 288 -1.68 -8.93 -33.64
N TYR A 289 -1.95 -9.52 -32.48
CA TYR A 289 -1.63 -10.91 -32.20
C TYR A 289 -2.71 -11.83 -32.80
N THR A 290 -2.29 -12.89 -33.51
CA THR A 290 -3.21 -13.87 -34.11
C THR A 290 -2.89 -15.31 -33.70
N ALA A 291 -2.06 -15.48 -32.68
CA ALA A 291 -1.71 -16.74 -32.04
C ALA A 291 -1.42 -16.47 -30.56
N SER A 292 -1.70 -17.43 -29.69
CA SER A 292 -1.26 -17.39 -28.29
C SER A 292 0.24 -17.62 -28.16
N GLN A 293 0.83 -17.25 -27.01
CA GLN A 293 2.23 -17.51 -26.67
C GLN A 293 3.26 -16.88 -27.63
N VAL A 294 2.92 -15.75 -28.27
CA VAL A 294 3.91 -14.92 -28.95
C VAL A 294 4.78 -14.25 -27.89
N GLN A 295 6.02 -14.70 -27.78
CA GLN A 295 7.02 -14.13 -26.88
C GLN A 295 7.65 -12.88 -27.52
N LEU A 296 7.48 -11.72 -26.87
CA LEU A 296 8.25 -10.51 -27.10
C LEU A 296 8.87 -10.10 -25.76
N SER A 297 10.18 -9.85 -25.74
CA SER A 297 10.95 -9.44 -24.55
C SER A 297 10.56 -8.04 -24.07
N SER A 298 10.26 -7.13 -25.00
CA SER A 298 9.87 -5.76 -24.72
C SER A 298 8.84 -5.23 -25.74
N VAL A 299 7.79 -4.58 -25.25
CA VAL A 299 6.76 -3.92 -26.05
C VAL A 299 6.42 -2.54 -25.47
N THR A 300 6.69 -1.47 -26.21
CA THR A 300 6.25 -0.12 -25.85
C THR A 300 5.03 0.27 -26.68
N VAL A 301 3.91 0.57 -26.04
CA VAL A 301 2.67 1.02 -26.69
C VAL A 301 2.49 2.51 -26.44
N GLY A 302 2.94 3.35 -27.37
CA GLY A 302 2.81 4.81 -27.26
C GLY A 302 1.34 5.27 -27.28
N ALA A 303 1.07 6.44 -26.71
CA ALA A 303 -0.25 7.08 -26.75
C ALA A 303 -0.79 7.13 -28.19
N GLY A 304 -2.10 6.93 -28.36
CA GLY A 304 -2.75 6.85 -29.68
C GLY A 304 -2.56 5.52 -30.44
N SER A 305 -1.66 4.66 -30.00
CA SER A 305 -1.40 3.34 -30.59
C SER A 305 -2.36 2.27 -30.07
N THR A 306 -2.50 1.16 -30.79
CA THR A 306 -3.35 0.03 -30.37
C THR A 306 -2.68 -1.33 -30.55
N VAL A 307 -2.63 -2.11 -29.47
CA VAL A 307 -2.46 -3.56 -29.52
C VAL A 307 -3.84 -4.21 -29.55
N THR A 308 -4.07 -5.14 -30.48
CA THR A 308 -5.31 -5.93 -30.51
C THR A 308 -4.99 -7.41 -30.53
N GLU A 309 -5.79 -8.20 -29.83
CA GLU A 309 -5.77 -9.64 -29.89
C GLU A 309 -7.20 -10.15 -30.14
N THR A 310 -7.32 -11.16 -30.98
CA THR A 310 -8.59 -11.83 -31.27
C THR A 310 -8.32 -13.26 -31.70
N HIS A 311 -8.52 -14.20 -30.77
CA HIS A 311 -8.34 -15.63 -31.01
C HIS A 311 -9.56 -16.45 -30.54
N SER A 312 -9.77 -17.59 -31.19
CA SER A 312 -10.83 -18.52 -30.83
C SER A 312 -10.32 -19.54 -29.80
N GLY A 313 -10.75 -19.40 -28.55
CA GLY A 313 -10.25 -20.19 -27.42
C GLY A 313 -9.30 -19.39 -26.53
N ALA A 314 -8.76 -20.03 -25.49
CA ALA A 314 -8.01 -19.34 -24.45
C ALA A 314 -6.75 -18.63 -24.98
N PHE A 315 -6.45 -17.46 -24.41
CA PHE A 315 -5.35 -16.60 -24.84
C PHE A 315 -4.46 -16.19 -23.65
N PHE A 316 -3.15 -16.15 -23.90
CA PHE A 316 -2.14 -15.75 -22.92
C PHE A 316 -1.15 -14.85 -23.66
N LEU A 317 -1.07 -13.58 -23.26
CA LEU A 317 -0.04 -12.63 -23.70
C LEU A 317 1.19 -12.85 -22.83
N GLY A 318 2.31 -13.29 -23.40
CA GLY A 318 3.46 -13.77 -22.64
C GLY A 318 3.56 -15.30 -22.64
N ASN A 319 4.22 -15.88 -21.64
CA ASN A 319 4.36 -17.33 -21.51
C ASN A 319 4.46 -17.77 -20.05
N ILE A 320 3.31 -18.14 -19.48
CA ILE A 320 3.07 -18.61 -18.10
C ILE A 320 3.88 -19.88 -17.69
N SER A 321 4.79 -20.34 -18.55
CA SER A 321 5.69 -21.47 -18.32
C SER A 321 7.17 -21.14 -18.51
N ALA A 322 7.53 -19.88 -18.81
CA ALA A 322 8.92 -19.40 -18.85
C ALA A 322 9.26 -18.62 -17.57
N PRO A 323 10.54 -18.64 -17.13
CA PRO A 323 11.02 -17.80 -16.03
C PRO A 323 11.26 -16.34 -16.43
N GLU A 324 11.43 -16.07 -17.73
CA GLU A 324 11.63 -14.73 -18.29
C GLU A 324 10.30 -14.12 -18.72
N LEU A 325 9.83 -13.15 -17.95
CA LEU A 325 8.63 -12.38 -18.26
C LEU A 325 8.99 -11.22 -19.20
N GLY A 326 8.19 -11.06 -20.26
CA GLY A 326 8.34 -9.91 -21.16
C GLY A 326 7.88 -8.62 -20.46
N ASN A 327 8.45 -7.49 -20.84
CA ASN A 327 8.07 -6.17 -20.31
C ASN A 327 7.13 -5.44 -21.28
N MET A 328 6.07 -4.81 -20.76
CA MET A 328 5.17 -3.95 -21.54
C MET A 328 5.03 -2.57 -20.89
N GLU A 329 5.44 -1.53 -21.62
CA GLU A 329 5.12 -0.14 -21.29
C GLU A 329 3.84 0.28 -22.05
N LEU A 330 2.70 0.29 -21.35
CA LEU A 330 1.39 0.61 -21.92
C LEU A 330 1.02 2.07 -21.64
N ASN A 331 1.23 2.95 -22.61
CA ASN A 331 0.75 4.34 -22.61
C ASN A 331 -0.39 4.59 -23.62
N GLY A 332 -0.67 3.62 -24.48
CA GLY A 332 -1.74 3.63 -25.48
C GLY A 332 -2.94 2.78 -25.08
N GLN A 333 -3.37 1.91 -25.99
CA GLN A 333 -4.50 0.99 -25.79
C GLN A 333 -4.09 -0.46 -26.07
N LEU A 334 -4.45 -1.37 -25.17
CA LEU A 334 -4.40 -2.83 -25.36
C LEU A 334 -5.84 -3.35 -25.38
N SER A 335 -6.19 -4.20 -26.34
CA SER A 335 -7.51 -4.83 -26.43
C SER A 335 -7.38 -6.34 -26.64
N ILE A 336 -7.85 -7.13 -25.69
CA ILE A 336 -7.88 -8.59 -25.73
C ILE A 336 -9.33 -9.03 -25.94
N THR A 337 -9.59 -10.03 -26.79
CA THR A 337 -10.94 -10.55 -27.03
C THR A 337 -10.93 -12.07 -27.18
N ALA A 338 -11.51 -12.78 -26.21
CA ALA A 338 -11.59 -14.24 -26.23
C ALA A 338 -13.05 -14.74 -26.32
N GLU A 339 -13.32 -15.59 -27.31
CA GLU A 339 -14.65 -16.11 -27.61
C GLU A 339 -14.89 -17.52 -27.07
N GLY A 340 -16.15 -17.82 -26.70
CA GLY A 340 -16.64 -19.16 -26.40
C GLY A 340 -16.53 -19.58 -24.93
N GLY A 341 -16.51 -18.63 -23.99
CA GLY A 341 -16.23 -18.92 -22.57
C GLY A 341 -14.76 -19.28 -22.35
N ALA A 342 -13.88 -18.65 -23.13
CA ALA A 342 -12.45 -18.86 -23.10
C ALA A 342 -11.78 -17.92 -22.09
N ASP A 343 -10.74 -18.44 -21.45
CA ASP A 343 -9.93 -17.71 -20.49
C ASP A 343 -8.92 -16.78 -21.17
N ALA A 344 -8.53 -15.71 -20.48
CA ALA A 344 -7.46 -14.81 -20.91
C ALA A 344 -6.47 -14.54 -19.77
N ALA A 345 -5.21 -14.23 -20.09
CA ALA A 345 -4.23 -13.72 -19.13
C ALA A 345 -3.28 -12.71 -19.78
N ILE A 346 -2.74 -11.82 -18.95
CA ILE A 346 -1.55 -11.02 -19.27
C ILE A 346 -0.42 -11.50 -18.35
N ASP A 347 0.62 -12.05 -18.96
CA ASP A 347 1.81 -12.63 -18.34
C ASP A 347 3.05 -11.85 -18.84
N MET A 348 3.03 -10.55 -18.55
CA MET A 348 4.10 -9.60 -18.81
C MET A 348 4.16 -8.63 -17.63
N ASN A 349 5.36 -8.14 -17.28
CA ASN A 349 5.47 -7.02 -16.35
C ASN A 349 4.90 -5.77 -17.02
N MET A 350 3.99 -5.07 -16.35
CA MET A 350 3.33 -3.89 -16.93
C MET A 350 3.78 -2.59 -16.25
N SER A 351 3.91 -1.54 -17.07
CA SER A 351 4.15 -0.17 -16.64
C SER A 351 3.40 0.84 -17.51
N GLY A 352 3.30 2.09 -17.05
CA GLY A 352 2.68 3.19 -17.80
C GLY A 352 1.24 3.49 -17.39
N THR A 353 0.59 4.39 -18.14
CA THR A 353 -0.70 5.01 -17.77
C THR A 353 -1.84 4.79 -18.77
N GLY A 354 -1.70 3.81 -19.68
CA GLY A 354 -2.65 3.52 -20.74
C GLY A 354 -3.87 2.70 -20.28
N THR A 355 -4.63 2.20 -21.25
CA THR A 355 -5.81 1.35 -20.98
C THR A 355 -5.64 -0.05 -21.55
N ALA A 356 -5.92 -1.07 -20.75
CA ALA A 356 -6.06 -2.46 -21.18
C ALA A 356 -7.53 -2.88 -21.09
N THR A 357 -8.16 -3.19 -22.22
CA THR A 357 -9.55 -3.65 -22.29
C THR A 357 -9.60 -5.15 -22.59
N VAL A 358 -10.17 -5.94 -21.69
CA VAL A 358 -10.33 -7.40 -21.84
C VAL A 358 -11.80 -7.71 -22.07
N ASN A 359 -12.15 -8.24 -23.25
CA ASN A 359 -13.52 -8.56 -23.63
C ASN A 359 -13.72 -10.07 -23.64
N LEU A 360 -14.28 -10.62 -22.56
CA LEU A 360 -14.56 -12.05 -22.45
C LEU A 360 -16.04 -12.37 -22.73
N SER A 361 -16.29 -13.64 -23.01
CA SER A 361 -17.63 -14.21 -23.16
C SER A 361 -17.97 -15.09 -21.95
N ALA A 362 -19.27 -15.25 -21.66
CA ALA A 362 -19.77 -16.00 -20.51
C ALA A 362 -19.08 -17.37 -20.32
N GLY A 363 -18.65 -17.61 -19.08
CA GLY A 363 -17.79 -18.73 -18.66
C GLY A 363 -16.28 -18.45 -18.71
N GLY A 364 -15.83 -17.35 -19.33
CA GLY A 364 -14.41 -17.00 -19.42
C GLY A 364 -13.89 -16.27 -18.18
N THR A 365 -12.69 -16.64 -17.74
CA THR A 365 -11.97 -16.06 -16.60
C THR A 365 -10.79 -15.23 -17.09
N PHE A 366 -10.56 -14.04 -16.51
CA PHE A 366 -9.33 -13.27 -16.72
C PHE A 366 -8.37 -13.48 -15.56
N TYR A 367 -7.16 -13.97 -15.86
CA TYR A 367 -6.12 -14.26 -14.88
C TYR A 367 -5.09 -13.12 -14.82
N LEU A 368 -4.87 -12.64 -13.61
CA LEU A 368 -3.81 -11.72 -13.23
C LEU A 368 -2.88 -12.47 -12.27
N ASP A 369 -1.75 -12.95 -12.77
CA ASP A 369 -0.90 -13.95 -12.09
C ASP A 369 0.30 -13.32 -11.37
N SER A 370 0.42 -13.70 -10.10
CA SER A 370 1.52 -13.54 -9.14
C SER A 370 2.94 -13.46 -9.69
N ALA A 371 3.24 -14.12 -10.81
CA ALA A 371 4.56 -14.11 -11.43
C ALA A 371 4.97 -12.69 -11.90
N THR A 372 4.02 -11.88 -12.36
CA THR A 372 4.30 -10.57 -12.97
C THR A 372 4.30 -9.42 -11.97
N SER A 373 5.28 -8.51 -12.11
CA SER A 373 5.28 -7.24 -11.37
C SER A 373 4.55 -6.16 -12.17
N TRP A 374 3.51 -5.60 -11.57
CA TRP A 374 2.71 -4.49 -12.13
C TRP A 374 2.90 -3.21 -11.29
N GLU A 375 3.95 -3.17 -10.46
CA GLU A 375 4.23 -2.10 -9.49
C GLU A 375 4.23 -0.70 -10.12
N ASN A 376 4.63 -0.61 -11.40
CA ASN A 376 4.76 0.63 -12.18
C ASN A 376 3.59 0.90 -13.15
N PHE A 377 2.49 0.14 -13.08
CA PHE A 377 1.30 0.35 -13.93
C PHE A 377 0.21 1.12 -13.17
N SER A 378 0.11 2.42 -13.45
CA SER A 378 -0.92 3.31 -12.90
C SER A 378 -2.02 3.61 -13.93
N GLY A 379 -2.28 2.68 -14.84
CA GLY A 379 -3.29 2.81 -15.89
C GLY A 379 -4.64 2.20 -15.50
N THR A 380 -5.50 2.02 -16.51
CA THR A 380 -6.85 1.44 -16.34
C THR A 380 -6.93 0.08 -17.00
N LEU A 381 -7.38 -0.93 -16.24
CA LEU A 381 -7.74 -2.25 -16.72
C LEU A 381 -9.27 -2.37 -16.75
N GLN A 382 -9.86 -2.70 -17.89
CA GLN A 382 -11.32 -2.81 -18.06
C GLN A 382 -11.72 -4.26 -18.35
N PHE A 383 -12.47 -4.88 -17.45
CA PHE A 383 -13.07 -6.20 -17.64
C PHE A 383 -14.46 -6.05 -18.26
N ASN A 384 -14.54 -6.23 -19.58
CA ASN A 384 -15.71 -5.98 -20.41
C ASN A 384 -16.33 -7.28 -20.95
N GLY A 385 -17.50 -7.12 -21.59
CA GLY A 385 -18.17 -8.19 -22.32
C GLY A 385 -19.20 -8.90 -21.45
N SER A 386 -19.11 -10.22 -21.39
CA SER A 386 -20.00 -11.08 -20.59
C SER A 386 -19.25 -12.15 -19.80
N GLY A 387 -17.94 -11.99 -19.62
CA GLY A 387 -17.11 -12.90 -18.82
C GLY A 387 -17.56 -13.01 -17.36
N ASP A 388 -17.15 -14.09 -16.71
CA ASP A 388 -17.66 -14.44 -15.39
C ASP A 388 -16.79 -13.85 -14.28
N GLU A 389 -15.47 -13.95 -14.40
CA GLU A 389 -14.55 -13.73 -13.28
C GLU A 389 -13.22 -13.06 -13.69
N VAL A 390 -12.71 -12.18 -12.83
CA VAL A 390 -11.31 -11.77 -12.75
C VAL A 390 -10.69 -12.44 -11.53
N LEU A 391 -9.63 -13.22 -11.72
CA LEU A 391 -8.84 -13.79 -10.64
C LEU A 391 -7.57 -12.96 -10.46
N TYR A 392 -7.45 -12.32 -9.29
CA TYR A 392 -6.31 -11.49 -8.91
C TYR A 392 -5.43 -12.23 -7.90
N ASP A 393 -4.29 -12.73 -8.35
CA ASP A 393 -3.25 -13.39 -7.55
C ASP A 393 -1.93 -12.55 -7.53
N LEU A 394 -1.97 -11.34 -8.10
CA LEU A 394 -0.80 -10.50 -8.38
C LEU A 394 -0.01 -10.04 -7.14
N ALA A 395 1.28 -9.80 -7.38
CA ALA A 395 2.12 -8.89 -6.60
C ALA A 395 1.62 -7.42 -6.70
N PRO A 396 1.96 -6.52 -5.77
CA PRO A 396 1.43 -5.15 -5.74
C PRO A 396 1.52 -4.41 -7.08
N GLY A 397 0.48 -3.64 -7.40
CA GLY A 397 0.38 -2.79 -8.58
C GLY A 397 -0.05 -1.40 -8.17
N SER A 398 0.90 -0.49 -7.99
CA SER A 398 0.61 0.82 -7.40
C SER A 398 -0.10 1.74 -8.40
N GLY A 399 -1.23 2.31 -7.99
CA GLY A 399 -2.00 3.27 -8.82
C GLY A 399 -2.93 2.66 -9.89
N MET A 400 -3.05 1.33 -10.01
CA MET A 400 -3.92 0.74 -11.04
C MET A 400 -5.42 0.92 -10.73
N THR A 401 -6.21 1.32 -11.73
CA THR A 401 -7.68 1.25 -11.69
C THR A 401 -8.19 -0.02 -12.40
N LEU A 402 -9.05 -0.81 -11.75
CA LEU A 402 -9.79 -1.94 -12.34
C LEU A 402 -11.28 -1.60 -12.49
N GLU A 403 -11.77 -1.56 -13.72
CA GLU A 403 -13.20 -1.40 -14.04
C GLU A 403 -13.87 -2.75 -14.33
N MET A 404 -14.79 -3.15 -13.45
CA MET A 404 -15.64 -4.33 -13.54
C MET A 404 -16.92 -3.99 -14.32
N ASN A 405 -16.84 -4.11 -15.65
CA ASN A 405 -17.84 -3.68 -16.63
C ASN A 405 -18.58 -4.86 -17.31
N SER A 406 -18.35 -6.10 -16.90
CA SER A 406 -18.94 -7.28 -17.54
C SER A 406 -20.44 -7.35 -17.28
N THR A 407 -21.22 -7.70 -18.30
CA THR A 407 -22.66 -8.03 -18.15
C THR A 407 -22.89 -9.51 -17.82
N GLY A 408 -21.84 -10.23 -17.44
CA GLY A 408 -21.84 -11.65 -17.03
C GLY A 408 -22.09 -11.81 -15.54
N ILE A 409 -21.29 -12.65 -14.87
CA ILE A 409 -21.27 -12.75 -13.40
C ILE A 409 -20.51 -11.56 -12.80
N ASN A 410 -19.51 -11.01 -13.50
CA ASN A 410 -18.75 -9.82 -13.11
C ASN A 410 -18.11 -9.95 -11.70
N LYS A 411 -17.50 -11.09 -11.43
CA LYS A 411 -16.87 -11.43 -10.16
C LYS A 411 -15.39 -11.02 -10.13
N LEU A 412 -14.93 -10.50 -9.00
CA LEU A 412 -13.52 -10.25 -8.70
C LEU A 412 -13.09 -11.13 -7.52
N SER A 413 -12.29 -12.16 -7.78
CA SER A 413 -11.71 -13.02 -6.74
C SER A 413 -10.32 -12.52 -6.35
N LEU A 414 -10.18 -12.12 -5.09
CA LEU A 414 -8.96 -11.57 -4.51
C LEU A 414 -8.24 -12.68 -3.73
N ASN A 415 -7.18 -13.22 -4.32
CA ASN A 415 -6.39 -14.35 -3.81
C ASN A 415 -4.88 -14.05 -3.79
N PRO A 416 -4.37 -12.94 -3.25
CA PRO A 416 -2.92 -12.75 -3.24
C PRO A 416 -2.25 -13.77 -2.31
N LEU A 417 -1.54 -14.73 -2.91
CA LEU A 417 -0.84 -15.78 -2.17
C LEU A 417 0.28 -15.24 -1.28
N ASN A 418 0.85 -14.06 -1.60
CA ASN A 418 1.99 -13.46 -0.90
C ASN A 418 1.96 -11.91 -0.82
N ALA A 419 0.79 -11.27 -0.68
CA ALA A 419 0.75 -9.82 -0.48
C ALA A 419 1.47 -9.42 0.82
N SER A 420 2.62 -8.75 0.68
CA SER A 420 3.16 -7.89 1.74
C SER A 420 2.16 -6.76 1.98
N PRO A 421 1.97 -6.27 3.23
CA PRO A 421 1.10 -5.12 3.48
C PRO A 421 1.67 -3.86 2.80
N GLY A 422 1.08 -3.50 1.66
CA GLY A 422 1.40 -2.31 0.87
C GLY A 422 1.10 -2.46 -0.63
N ASN A 423 0.36 -1.49 -1.18
CA ASN A 423 0.22 -1.20 -2.61
C ASN A 423 -0.52 -2.24 -3.49
N LEU A 424 -1.63 -2.83 -3.04
CA LEU A 424 -2.53 -3.48 -4.01
C LEU A 424 -3.39 -2.41 -4.73
N LEU A 425 -3.90 -2.81 -5.89
CA LEU A 425 -4.89 -2.15 -6.76
C LEU A 425 -5.58 -0.89 -6.18
N GLU A 426 -5.24 0.30 -6.69
CA GLU A 426 -5.66 1.61 -6.14
C GLU A 426 -7.18 1.85 -6.19
N THR A 427 -7.88 1.48 -7.27
CA THR A 427 -9.32 1.72 -7.38
C THR A 427 -10.05 0.60 -8.09
N ILE A 428 -11.08 0.04 -7.45
CA ILE A 428 -12.04 -0.90 -8.05
C ILE A 428 -13.31 -0.12 -8.41
N VAL A 429 -13.76 -0.21 -9.66
CA VAL A 429 -15.00 0.43 -10.15
C VAL A 429 -15.97 -0.61 -10.67
N PHE A 430 -17.17 -0.69 -10.08
CA PHE A 430 -18.25 -1.54 -10.61
C PHE A 430 -19.26 -0.69 -11.39
N ASN A 431 -19.18 -0.71 -12.72
CA ASN A 431 -20.16 -0.05 -13.59
C ASN A 431 -21.30 -1.00 -14.04
N GLN A 432 -21.17 -2.29 -13.76
CA GLN A 432 -22.24 -3.30 -13.85
C GLN A 432 -22.33 -4.03 -12.50
N PRO A 433 -23.50 -4.59 -12.12
CA PRO A 433 -23.62 -5.34 -10.88
C PRO A 433 -22.59 -6.48 -10.83
N GLY A 434 -22.07 -6.78 -9.65
CA GLY A 434 -20.98 -7.76 -9.52
C GLY A 434 -20.66 -8.15 -8.09
N GLU A 435 -19.64 -8.99 -7.95
CA GLU A 435 -19.26 -9.61 -6.68
C GLU A 435 -17.76 -9.45 -6.43
N ILE A 436 -17.36 -9.06 -5.21
CA ILE A 436 -15.99 -9.18 -4.72
C ILE A 436 -15.95 -10.40 -3.79
N VAL A 437 -15.06 -11.34 -4.04
CA VAL A 437 -14.82 -12.51 -3.16
C VAL A 437 -13.43 -12.43 -2.59
N HIS A 438 -13.33 -12.32 -1.27
CA HIS A 438 -12.05 -12.47 -0.57
C HIS A 438 -11.70 -13.97 -0.53
N ALA A 439 -10.94 -14.42 -1.54
CA ALA A 439 -10.62 -15.84 -1.75
C ALA A 439 -9.35 -16.31 -1.02
N ALA A 440 -8.48 -15.38 -0.60
CA ALA A 440 -7.24 -15.73 0.11
C ALA A 440 -7.48 -16.60 1.37
N VAL A 441 -6.54 -17.51 1.62
CA VAL A 441 -6.68 -18.63 2.59
C VAL A 441 -5.75 -18.55 3.79
N ASN A 442 -4.85 -17.56 3.86
CA ASN A 442 -3.83 -17.45 4.91
C ASN A 442 -3.29 -16.02 5.14
N SER A 443 -3.66 -15.04 4.31
CA SER A 443 -3.27 -13.63 4.39
C SER A 443 -4.46 -12.73 4.72
N ARG A 444 -4.25 -11.71 5.58
CA ARG A 444 -5.17 -10.56 5.71
C ARG A 444 -5.14 -9.79 4.39
N PHE A 445 -6.28 -9.43 3.82
CA PHE A 445 -6.33 -8.66 2.57
C PHE A 445 -6.45 -7.17 2.86
N GLN A 446 -5.31 -6.54 3.13
CA GLN A 446 -5.25 -5.09 3.34
C GLN A 446 -5.10 -4.37 1.99
N GLN A 447 -6.03 -3.45 1.71
CA GLN A 447 -5.94 -2.35 0.73
C GLN A 447 -5.92 -2.72 -0.76
N PRO A 448 -7.08 -2.86 -1.42
CA PRO A 448 -7.38 -2.03 -2.58
C PRO A 448 -7.83 -0.64 -2.09
N SER A 449 -7.27 0.45 -2.60
CA SER A 449 -7.42 1.73 -1.88
C SER A 449 -8.87 2.25 -1.86
N ARG A 450 -9.61 2.15 -2.98
CA ARG A 450 -10.96 2.71 -3.13
C ARG A 450 -11.94 1.76 -3.84
N LEU A 451 -13.21 1.78 -3.44
CA LEU A 451 -14.31 1.13 -4.18
C LEU A 451 -15.33 2.17 -4.70
N ILE A 452 -15.59 2.14 -6.00
CA ILE A 452 -16.61 2.97 -6.66
C ILE A 452 -17.77 2.09 -7.12
N ALA A 453 -18.90 2.13 -6.41
CA ALA A 453 -20.12 1.39 -6.69
C ALA A 453 -21.09 2.22 -7.56
N ASN A 454 -20.92 2.17 -8.89
CA ASN A 454 -21.87 2.73 -9.86
C ASN A 454 -23.02 1.77 -10.18
N ALA A 455 -22.89 0.49 -9.80
CA ALA A 455 -23.90 -0.55 -9.84
C ALA A 455 -23.76 -1.46 -8.59
N ASP A 456 -24.81 -2.23 -8.25
CA ASP A 456 -24.85 -2.97 -6.97
C ASP A 456 -23.70 -3.99 -6.83
N VAL A 457 -22.99 -3.94 -5.70
CA VAL A 457 -21.83 -4.80 -5.38
C VAL A 457 -22.15 -5.70 -4.18
N SER A 458 -21.88 -7.00 -4.29
CA SER A 458 -21.83 -7.89 -3.13
C SER A 458 -20.39 -8.22 -2.74
N VAL A 459 -20.07 -8.15 -1.45
CA VAL A 459 -18.76 -8.54 -0.90
C VAL A 459 -18.93 -9.82 -0.08
N ASP A 460 -18.38 -10.93 -0.59
CA ASP A 460 -18.40 -12.24 0.05
C ASP A 460 -17.16 -12.45 0.93
N MET A 461 -17.40 -12.55 2.22
CA MET A 461 -16.43 -12.89 3.27
C MET A 461 -16.78 -14.23 3.95
N THR A 462 -17.71 -15.01 3.39
CA THR A 462 -18.23 -16.24 4.03
C THR A 462 -17.23 -17.40 4.11
N GLN A 463 -16.09 -17.31 3.44
CA GLN A 463 -15.11 -18.39 3.39
C GLN A 463 -14.35 -18.52 4.71
N THR A 464 -14.32 -19.72 5.30
CA THR A 464 -13.54 -20.02 6.52
C THR A 464 -12.07 -19.64 6.36
N PHE A 465 -11.57 -18.80 7.27
CA PHE A 465 -10.18 -18.35 7.31
C PHE A 465 -9.44 -19.02 8.49
N PRO A 466 -8.23 -19.57 8.31
CA PRO A 466 -7.48 -20.28 9.36
C PRO A 466 -6.56 -19.37 10.19
N GLY A 467 -6.45 -18.08 9.85
CA GLY A 467 -5.74 -17.07 10.65
C GLY A 467 -6.68 -16.34 11.62
N ASN A 468 -6.16 -15.32 12.29
CA ASN A 468 -6.91 -14.54 13.28
C ASN A 468 -8.08 -13.76 12.67
N GLU A 469 -8.03 -13.40 11.37
CA GLU A 469 -9.00 -12.47 10.79
C GLU A 469 -8.92 -12.40 9.25
N ARG A 470 -10.09 -12.46 8.60
CA ARG A 470 -10.33 -12.10 7.21
C ARG A 470 -10.71 -10.62 7.15
N ARG A 471 -9.72 -9.77 6.93
CA ARG A 471 -9.85 -8.31 6.83
C ARG A 471 -9.96 -7.89 5.37
N MET A 472 -10.88 -6.98 5.04
CA MET A 472 -10.94 -6.24 3.78
C MET A 472 -11.02 -4.75 4.11
N PHE A 473 -10.10 -3.95 3.56
CA PHE A 473 -9.90 -2.57 3.99
C PHE A 473 -9.80 -1.62 2.80
N PHE A 474 -10.69 -0.61 2.72
CA PHE A 474 -10.67 0.46 1.71
C PHE A 474 -10.21 1.77 2.37
N ASN A 475 -8.92 2.08 2.29
CA ASN A 475 -8.34 3.20 3.04
C ASN A 475 -8.63 4.59 2.42
N ASN A 476 -8.96 4.65 1.13
CA ASN A 476 -9.41 5.86 0.42
C ASN A 476 -10.94 5.83 0.15
N GLY A 477 -11.66 5.07 0.99
CA GLY A 477 -13.12 5.15 1.13
C GLY A 477 -13.99 4.43 0.10
N LEU A 478 -15.31 4.61 0.26
CA LEU A 478 -16.38 4.18 -0.63
C LEU A 478 -16.96 5.35 -1.44
N HIS A 479 -17.26 5.10 -2.70
CA HIS A 479 -17.78 6.10 -3.63
C HIS A 479 -18.93 5.54 -4.48
N GLY A 480 -19.74 6.42 -5.05
CA GLY A 480 -20.84 6.03 -5.95
C GLY A 480 -22.20 5.89 -5.24
N ALA A 481 -23.23 5.57 -6.02
CA ALA A 481 -24.64 5.68 -5.60
C ALA A 481 -25.41 4.36 -5.58
N ALA A 482 -24.77 3.24 -5.93
CA ALA A 482 -25.38 1.92 -5.88
C ALA A 482 -25.15 1.21 -4.53
N ASN A 483 -25.84 0.10 -4.28
CA ASN A 483 -25.78 -0.55 -2.98
C ASN A 483 -24.54 -1.44 -2.84
N VAL A 484 -23.97 -1.49 -1.64
CA VAL A 484 -22.89 -2.41 -1.28
C VAL A 484 -23.42 -3.37 -0.22
N THR A 485 -23.33 -4.68 -0.46
CA THR A 485 -23.84 -5.71 0.46
C THR A 485 -22.69 -6.60 0.93
N VAL A 486 -22.24 -6.43 2.17
CA VAL A 486 -21.18 -7.22 2.80
C VAL A 486 -21.80 -8.41 3.52
N THR A 487 -21.25 -9.61 3.31
CA THR A 487 -21.76 -10.86 3.91
C THR A 487 -20.63 -11.65 4.56
N GLY A 488 -20.64 -11.69 5.90
CA GLY A 488 -19.74 -12.51 6.70
C GLY A 488 -20.20 -13.96 6.85
N THR A 489 -19.44 -14.75 7.62
CA THR A 489 -19.73 -16.17 7.88
C THR A 489 -21.10 -16.38 8.55
N PRO A 490 -21.85 -17.46 8.24
CA PRO A 490 -23.17 -17.74 8.81
C PRO A 490 -23.12 -18.21 10.28
N THR A 491 -21.93 -18.53 10.78
CA THR A 491 -21.65 -18.86 12.19
C THR A 491 -20.60 -17.89 12.70
N ASP A 492 -20.69 -17.58 13.99
CA ASP A 492 -19.66 -16.84 14.71
C ASP A 492 -18.31 -17.53 14.47
N PRO A 493 -17.36 -16.84 13.80
CA PRO A 493 -16.10 -17.46 13.48
C PRO A 493 -15.09 -17.28 14.62
N THR A 494 -15.37 -16.45 15.63
CA THR A 494 -14.45 -16.08 16.71
C THR A 494 -13.86 -17.30 17.44
N SER A 495 -12.63 -17.14 17.92
CA SER A 495 -12.01 -18.08 18.88
C SER A 495 -11.29 -17.36 20.03
N GLY A 496 -11.83 -16.21 20.42
CA GLY A 496 -11.27 -15.25 21.38
C GLY A 496 -11.92 -13.88 21.16
N SER A 497 -11.21 -12.81 21.52
CA SER A 497 -11.62 -11.41 21.32
C SER A 497 -11.31 -10.83 19.93
N ILE A 498 -11.16 -11.69 18.90
CA ILE A 498 -10.90 -11.23 17.53
C ILE A 498 -12.01 -11.78 16.62
N THR A 499 -12.72 -10.88 15.93
CA THR A 499 -13.71 -11.23 14.91
C THR A 499 -12.99 -11.75 13.66
N LEU A 500 -13.43 -12.87 13.06
CA LEU A 500 -12.72 -13.37 11.87
C LEU A 500 -13.15 -12.73 10.54
N ASN A 501 -14.10 -11.78 10.50
CA ASN A 501 -14.46 -11.05 9.28
C ASN A 501 -14.66 -9.58 9.58
N GLU A 502 -13.90 -8.73 8.91
CA GLU A 502 -13.80 -7.30 9.21
C GLU A 502 -13.73 -6.48 7.92
N PHE A 503 -14.60 -5.47 7.81
CA PHE A 503 -14.76 -4.61 6.65
C PHE A 503 -14.51 -3.15 7.06
N GLU A 504 -13.32 -2.63 6.75
CA GLU A 504 -12.88 -1.30 7.18
C GLU A 504 -13.02 -0.27 6.04
N ILE A 505 -13.41 0.96 6.39
CA ILE A 505 -13.46 2.13 5.50
C ILE A 505 -12.69 3.29 6.15
N GLY A 506 -11.74 3.87 5.41
CA GLY A 506 -11.02 5.11 5.75
C GLY A 506 -9.58 4.94 6.25
N LEU A 507 -8.78 6.01 6.24
CA LEU A 507 -7.34 5.91 6.47
C LEU A 507 -6.99 5.43 7.89
N SER A 508 -6.09 4.45 8.01
CA SER A 508 -5.39 4.17 9.29
C SER A 508 -4.18 5.08 9.52
N GLY A 509 -3.71 5.76 8.47
CA GLY A 509 -2.54 6.64 8.51
C GLY A 509 -2.78 8.00 9.16
N GLN A 510 -4.02 8.28 9.57
CA GLN A 510 -4.37 9.42 10.42
C GLN A 510 -4.05 9.18 11.91
N ASP A 511 -3.40 8.05 12.25
CA ASP A 511 -2.84 7.78 13.57
C ASP A 511 -1.80 8.84 14.01
N GLY A 512 -2.23 9.83 14.81
CA GLY A 512 -1.36 10.75 15.54
C GLY A 512 -1.99 12.11 15.87
N THR A 513 -1.30 12.91 16.71
CA THR A 513 -1.70 14.26 17.17
C THR A 513 -1.66 15.35 16.08
N THR A 514 -1.91 14.97 14.83
CA THR A 514 -1.91 15.82 13.64
C THR A 514 -3.01 15.45 12.64
N ALA A 515 -3.79 14.39 12.89
CA ALA A 515 -5.10 14.29 12.25
C ALA A 515 -5.98 15.44 12.77
N THR A 516 -6.66 16.12 11.85
CA THR A 516 -7.53 17.26 12.17
C THR A 516 -8.90 17.17 11.50
N HIS A 517 -9.13 16.10 10.72
CA HIS A 517 -10.32 15.86 9.90
C HIS A 517 -10.31 14.39 9.45
N PHE A 518 -11.47 13.75 9.31
CA PHE A 518 -11.59 12.54 8.50
C PHE A 518 -11.93 12.93 7.06
N GLU A 519 -11.70 12.04 6.09
CA GLU A 519 -12.15 12.31 4.72
C GLU A 519 -13.68 12.18 4.64
N THR A 520 -14.33 12.99 3.78
CA THR A 520 -15.76 12.81 3.47
C THR A 520 -15.95 11.99 2.21
N ASP A 521 -16.49 10.78 2.39
CA ASP A 521 -16.81 9.85 1.34
C ASP A 521 -18.00 10.29 0.48
N ASN A 522 -17.86 10.14 -0.83
CA ASN A 522 -18.92 10.42 -1.80
C ASN A 522 -19.81 9.18 -2.08
N PHE A 523 -19.90 8.25 -1.13
CA PHE A 523 -20.87 7.14 -1.17
C PHE A 523 -22.27 7.62 -0.80
N SER A 524 -23.24 7.37 -1.68
CA SER A 524 -24.66 7.69 -1.47
C SER A 524 -25.60 6.49 -1.64
N GLY A 525 -25.06 5.27 -1.59
CA GLY A 525 -25.83 4.03 -1.67
C GLY A 525 -26.29 3.51 -0.30
N THR A 526 -26.86 2.31 -0.29
CA THR A 526 -27.06 1.56 0.96
C THR A 526 -25.91 0.60 1.20
N LEU A 527 -25.22 0.72 2.34
CA LEU A 527 -24.30 -0.30 2.86
C LEU A 527 -25.09 -1.30 3.71
N THR A 528 -25.19 -2.55 3.29
CA THR A 528 -25.92 -3.61 4.01
C THR A 528 -24.96 -4.66 4.55
N LEU A 529 -25.00 -4.92 5.85
CA LEU A 529 -24.15 -5.88 6.55
C LEU A 529 -24.95 -7.13 6.94
N ASN A 530 -24.44 -8.34 6.66
CA ASN A 530 -25.13 -9.59 6.92
C ASN A 530 -24.25 -10.66 7.57
N ASN A 531 -24.83 -11.42 8.51
CA ASN A 531 -24.16 -12.45 9.31
C ASN A 531 -22.94 -11.89 10.06
N PHE A 532 -22.02 -12.76 10.49
CA PHE A 532 -20.88 -12.37 11.33
C PHE A 532 -19.81 -11.65 10.51
N VAL A 533 -19.97 -10.33 10.40
CA VAL A 533 -18.98 -9.36 9.92
C VAL A 533 -19.02 -8.15 10.86
N ASN A 534 -17.85 -7.67 11.28
CA ASN A 534 -17.72 -6.32 11.82
C ASN A 534 -17.44 -5.35 10.67
N ALA A 535 -18.11 -4.21 10.63
CA ALA A 535 -17.79 -3.14 9.71
C ALA A 535 -17.41 -1.89 10.48
N GLU A 536 -16.21 -1.39 10.25
CA GLU A 536 -15.66 -0.20 10.90
C GLU A 536 -15.64 0.95 9.91
N ILE A 537 -16.26 2.08 10.28
CA ILE A 537 -16.32 3.28 9.44
C ILE A 537 -15.57 4.41 10.14
N ARG A 538 -14.45 4.83 9.54
CA ARG A 538 -13.59 5.92 10.04
C ARG A 538 -13.90 7.26 9.35
N ASP A 539 -14.29 7.22 8.08
CA ASP A 539 -14.61 8.39 7.25
C ASP A 539 -16.05 8.91 7.44
N HIS A 540 -16.32 10.17 7.06
CA HIS A 540 -17.69 10.69 7.02
C HIS A 540 -18.43 10.13 5.79
N VAL A 541 -19.59 9.48 6.01
CA VAL A 541 -20.47 8.96 4.94
C VAL A 541 -21.88 9.62 4.99
N PRO A 542 -21.98 10.97 4.92
CA PRO A 542 -23.22 11.71 5.20
C PRO A 542 -24.33 11.44 4.18
N SER A 543 -24.00 10.95 2.97
CA SER A 543 -24.99 10.60 1.95
C SER A 543 -25.46 9.14 2.02
N ALA A 544 -24.91 8.31 2.91
CA ALA A 544 -25.13 6.87 2.91
C ALA A 544 -26.29 6.45 3.82
N THR A 545 -26.88 5.30 3.51
CA THR A 545 -27.75 4.55 4.43
C THR A 545 -27.01 3.29 4.87
N VAL A 546 -26.92 3.02 6.17
CA VAL A 546 -26.30 1.77 6.69
C VAL A 546 -27.37 0.87 7.30
N VAL A 547 -27.38 -0.41 6.90
CA VAL A 547 -28.35 -1.43 7.35
C VAL A 547 -27.60 -2.61 7.95
N VAL A 548 -27.72 -2.78 9.27
CA VAL A 548 -27.08 -3.85 10.03
C VAL A 548 -28.09 -4.97 10.25
N ASN A 549 -27.84 -6.16 9.68
CA ASN A 549 -28.71 -7.33 9.86
C ASN A 549 -28.19 -8.28 10.94
N GLN A 550 -28.91 -9.40 11.13
CA GLN A 550 -28.60 -10.40 12.15
C GLN A 550 -27.13 -10.85 12.14
N ASN A 551 -26.52 -10.80 13.32
CA ASN A 551 -25.14 -11.12 13.68
C ASN A 551 -24.06 -10.17 13.12
N ALA A 552 -24.43 -9.11 12.40
CA ALA A 552 -23.47 -8.10 11.97
C ALA A 552 -23.28 -7.03 13.05
N ARG A 553 -22.05 -6.50 13.16
CA ARG A 553 -21.69 -5.35 13.99
C ARG A 553 -21.31 -4.19 13.05
N LEU A 554 -21.74 -2.99 13.42
CA LEU A 554 -21.32 -1.73 12.82
C LEU A 554 -20.64 -0.92 13.91
N GLU A 555 -19.47 -0.39 13.61
CA GLU A 555 -18.59 0.30 14.55
C GLU A 555 -18.14 1.64 13.97
N PHE A 556 -18.03 2.66 14.82
CA PHE A 556 -17.63 4.02 14.46
C PHE A 556 -16.55 4.52 15.42
N GLY A 557 -15.34 4.69 14.91
CA GLY A 557 -14.21 5.11 15.72
C GLY A 557 -12.91 5.18 14.95
N HIS A 558 -11.85 5.55 15.67
CA HIS A 558 -10.46 5.51 15.21
C HIS A 558 -9.58 5.22 16.45
N ARG A 559 -8.31 4.85 16.26
CA ARG A 559 -7.42 4.54 17.38
C ARG A 559 -6.92 5.78 18.13
N ASP A 560 -6.25 6.67 17.41
CA ASP A 560 -5.56 7.83 17.98
C ASP A 560 -6.45 9.07 18.08
N VAL A 561 -7.64 8.92 18.67
CA VAL A 561 -8.65 9.99 18.78
C VAL A 561 -8.20 11.07 19.77
N GLU A 562 -7.90 12.28 19.27
CA GLU A 562 -8.02 13.49 20.09
C GLU A 562 -9.50 13.70 20.45
N SER A 563 -9.82 14.29 21.60
CA SER A 563 -11.16 14.28 22.20
C SER A 563 -12.21 15.17 21.51
N LEU A 564 -12.31 15.18 20.17
CA LEU A 564 -13.12 16.09 19.36
C LEU A 564 -13.76 15.46 18.10
N PHE A 565 -13.42 14.22 17.76
CA PHE A 565 -13.83 13.61 16.49
C PHE A 565 -15.28 13.12 16.50
N THR A 566 -16.01 13.48 15.44
CA THR A 566 -17.41 13.08 15.17
C THR A 566 -17.48 12.45 13.78
N THR A 567 -17.87 11.19 13.64
CA THR A 567 -18.20 10.63 12.32
C THR A 567 -19.61 11.05 11.93
N ARG A 568 -19.78 11.53 10.68
CA ARG A 568 -21.09 11.93 10.13
C ARG A 568 -21.60 10.83 9.19
N VAL A 569 -22.85 10.43 9.35
CA VAL A 569 -23.53 9.38 8.56
C VAL A 569 -24.91 9.88 8.17
N GLY A 570 -25.48 9.42 7.06
CA GLY A 570 -26.87 9.75 6.70
C GLY A 570 -27.89 9.08 7.62
N ASP A 571 -28.29 7.85 7.26
CA ASP A 571 -29.31 7.07 7.98
C ASP A 571 -28.72 5.74 8.49
N VAL A 572 -29.06 5.30 9.71
CA VAL A 572 -28.64 4.01 10.28
C VAL A 572 -29.84 3.17 10.74
N THR A 573 -29.92 1.92 10.28
CA THR A 573 -30.94 0.94 10.68
C THR A 573 -30.29 -0.33 11.20
N VAL A 574 -30.53 -0.65 12.47
CA VAL A 574 -30.08 -1.88 13.13
C VAL A 574 -31.28 -2.82 13.28
N ASN A 575 -31.29 -3.89 12.49
CA ASN A 575 -32.34 -4.91 12.53
C ASN A 575 -32.13 -5.90 13.69
N SER A 576 -33.17 -6.71 13.96
CA SER A 576 -33.16 -7.66 15.07
C SER A 576 -31.99 -8.65 14.98
N GLY A 577 -31.15 -8.69 16.02
CA GLY A 577 -29.94 -9.48 16.12
C GLY A 577 -28.68 -8.84 15.51
N GLY A 578 -28.74 -7.62 14.98
CA GLY A 578 -27.54 -6.82 14.66
C GLY A 578 -27.16 -5.89 15.80
N SER A 579 -25.90 -5.46 15.83
CA SER A 579 -25.33 -4.59 16.87
C SER A 579 -24.75 -3.30 16.27
N LEU A 580 -24.98 -2.16 16.93
CA LEU A 580 -24.31 -0.89 16.67
C LEU A 580 -23.41 -0.55 17.84
N GLU A 581 -22.15 -0.25 17.56
CA GLU A 581 -21.19 0.28 18.52
C GLU A 581 -20.84 1.71 18.16
N VAL A 582 -20.85 2.58 19.17
CA VAL A 582 -20.31 3.93 19.08
C VAL A 582 -19.03 3.91 19.91
N GLY A 583 -17.90 4.26 19.30
CA GLY A 583 -16.59 3.99 19.87
C GLY A 583 -15.78 3.04 19.00
N TYR A 584 -14.46 3.19 19.10
CA TYR A 584 -13.46 2.28 18.51
C TYR A 584 -13.22 1.09 19.43
N GLU A 585 -12.97 -0.11 18.89
CA GLU A 585 -12.53 -1.29 19.62
C GLU A 585 -11.28 -1.94 18.98
N GLU A 586 -10.16 -1.98 19.72
CA GLU A 586 -8.96 -2.75 19.35
C GLU A 586 -8.53 -3.63 20.53
N ASP A 587 -8.47 -4.95 20.34
CA ASP A 587 -8.03 -5.93 21.35
C ASP A 587 -8.77 -5.77 22.72
N ASP A 588 -10.12 -5.68 22.71
CA ASP A 588 -10.96 -5.38 23.89
C ASP A 588 -10.66 -3.99 24.53
N THR A 589 -10.07 -3.04 23.79
CA THR A 589 -9.80 -1.67 24.27
C THR A 589 -10.63 -0.63 23.52
N HIS A 590 -11.30 0.25 24.27
CA HIS A 590 -12.29 1.20 23.75
C HIS A 590 -11.90 2.67 23.93
N ALA A 591 -12.35 3.53 23.03
CA ALA A 591 -12.18 4.99 23.11
C ALA A 591 -13.53 5.72 22.91
N PRO A 592 -13.89 6.74 23.75
CA PRO A 592 -15.15 7.47 23.61
C PRO A 592 -15.26 8.27 22.31
N TYR A 593 -16.47 8.31 21.74
CA TYR A 593 -16.70 8.83 20.40
C TYR A 593 -18.10 9.46 20.20
N GLN A 594 -18.27 10.22 19.12
CA GLN A 594 -19.54 10.82 18.73
C GLN A 594 -19.95 10.37 17.32
N LEU A 595 -21.16 9.83 17.19
CA LEU A 595 -21.82 9.56 15.92
C LEU A 595 -22.85 10.66 15.65
N GLN A 596 -22.77 11.32 14.48
CA GLN A 596 -23.80 12.26 14.02
C GLN A 596 -24.56 11.71 12.81
N LEU A 597 -25.88 11.63 12.91
CA LEU A 597 -26.81 11.27 11.85
C LEU A 597 -27.39 12.54 11.23
N THR A 598 -27.15 12.77 9.95
CA THR A 598 -27.40 14.06 9.29
C THR A 598 -28.40 13.97 8.14
N THR A 599 -29.21 15.03 8.00
CA THR A 599 -30.12 15.26 6.86
C THR A 599 -29.40 15.73 5.60
N GLN A 600 -28.08 16.00 5.69
CA GLN A 600 -27.28 16.47 4.58
C GLN A 600 -27.37 15.54 3.36
N ARG A 601 -27.20 16.14 2.19
CA ARG A 601 -27.19 15.45 0.88
C ARG A 601 -28.43 14.59 0.57
N GLY A 602 -29.52 14.80 1.29
CA GLY A 602 -30.85 14.23 1.00
C GLY A 602 -31.22 12.98 1.80
N GLN A 603 -30.44 12.63 2.82
CA GLN A 603 -30.79 11.61 3.81
C GLN A 603 -31.74 12.18 4.88
N SER A 604 -32.21 11.33 5.80
CA SER A 604 -33.19 11.72 6.82
C SER A 604 -32.55 12.09 8.17
N GLY A 605 -31.31 11.67 8.42
CA GLY A 605 -30.67 11.74 9.73
C GLY A 605 -31.26 10.74 10.73
N ASP A 606 -31.86 9.65 10.24
CA ASP A 606 -32.68 8.73 11.03
C ASP A 606 -31.84 7.62 11.72
N LEU A 607 -32.20 7.28 12.97
CA LEU A 607 -31.75 6.07 13.67
C LEU A 607 -32.92 5.12 13.89
N THR A 608 -32.82 3.87 13.44
CA THR A 608 -33.81 2.84 13.75
C THR A 608 -33.16 1.65 14.45
N LEU A 609 -33.48 1.43 15.73
CA LEU A 609 -33.09 0.26 16.52
C LEU A 609 -34.29 -0.68 16.65
N ALA A 610 -34.23 -1.85 16.02
CA ALA A 610 -35.30 -2.83 16.07
C ALA A 610 -35.35 -3.57 17.41
N SER A 611 -36.52 -4.09 17.81
CA SER A 611 -36.57 -4.96 19.00
C SER A 611 -35.69 -6.21 18.81
N GLY A 612 -34.82 -6.45 19.80
CA GLY A 612 -33.77 -7.47 19.75
C GLY A 612 -32.53 -7.10 18.93
N SER A 613 -32.34 -5.85 18.50
CA SER A 613 -31.01 -5.32 18.18
C SER A 613 -30.21 -5.02 19.45
N GLU A 614 -28.97 -4.60 19.29
CA GLU A 614 -28.08 -4.21 20.37
C GLU A 614 -27.41 -2.85 20.05
N THR A 615 -27.11 -2.08 21.08
CA THR A 615 -26.38 -0.82 21.00
C THR A 615 -25.35 -0.81 22.12
N ILE A 616 -24.07 -0.67 21.76
CA ILE A 616 -22.94 -0.71 22.68
C ILE A 616 -22.39 0.71 22.83
N MET A 617 -22.22 1.15 24.07
CA MET A 617 -21.74 2.47 24.45
C MET A 617 -20.90 2.39 25.73
N GLN A 618 -19.97 3.31 25.92
CA GLN A 618 -19.06 3.38 27.06
C GLN A 618 -19.23 4.66 27.89
N ILE A 619 -18.85 4.57 29.16
CA ILE A 619 -18.62 5.71 30.05
C ILE A 619 -17.24 5.55 30.68
N SER A 620 -16.34 6.47 30.35
CA SER A 620 -14.99 6.55 30.89
C SER A 620 -14.85 7.71 31.89
N ALA A 621 -15.60 8.81 31.73
CA ALA A 621 -15.82 9.82 32.77
C ALA A 621 -17.06 10.70 32.46
N ASN A 622 -17.34 11.72 33.30
CA ASN A 622 -18.56 12.56 33.23
C ASN A 622 -18.34 13.99 32.67
N GLY A 623 -17.17 14.28 32.09
CA GLY A 623 -16.95 15.47 31.29
C GLY A 623 -17.46 15.31 29.85
N ALA A 624 -17.45 16.39 29.09
CA ALA A 624 -17.68 16.33 27.65
C ALA A 624 -16.63 15.41 26.98
N ASN A 625 -17.07 14.60 26.03
CA ASN A 625 -16.22 13.75 25.19
C ASN A 625 -15.49 12.64 25.99
N GLN A 626 -16.12 12.17 27.08
CA GLN A 626 -15.63 11.10 27.96
C GLN A 626 -16.59 9.90 28.07
N PHE A 627 -17.62 9.88 27.23
CA PHE A 627 -18.62 8.82 27.07
C PHE A 627 -19.18 8.90 25.65
N ASP A 628 -19.76 7.82 25.16
CA ASP A 628 -20.27 7.76 23.78
C ASP A 628 -21.58 8.50 23.59
N THR A 629 -21.75 9.11 22.42
CA THR A 629 -22.94 9.90 22.10
C THR A 629 -23.43 9.70 20.66
N ILE A 630 -24.74 9.76 20.48
CA ILE A 630 -25.39 9.87 19.18
C ILE A 630 -26.14 11.21 19.09
N ALA A 631 -25.78 12.02 18.11
CA ALA A 631 -26.54 13.20 17.71
C ALA A 631 -27.34 12.85 16.44
N ALA A 632 -28.65 13.08 16.42
CA ALA A 632 -29.48 12.84 15.25
C ALA A 632 -30.25 14.09 14.83
N GLU A 633 -30.18 14.45 13.55
CA GLU A 633 -31.03 15.51 12.98
C GLU A 633 -32.45 14.97 12.72
N GLY A 634 -32.58 13.68 12.40
CA GLY A 634 -33.81 12.98 12.04
C GLY A 634 -34.54 12.29 13.19
N THR A 635 -35.33 11.27 12.85
CA THR A 635 -36.12 10.49 13.81
C THR A 635 -35.30 9.35 14.40
N VAL A 636 -35.28 9.26 15.73
CA VAL A 636 -34.74 8.12 16.46
C VAL A 636 -35.88 7.20 16.91
N THR A 637 -35.83 5.93 16.52
CA THR A 637 -36.72 4.87 17.00
C THR A 637 -35.93 3.88 17.84
N LEU A 638 -36.22 3.84 19.14
CA LEU A 638 -35.55 2.97 20.11
C LEU A 638 -36.25 1.61 20.27
N GLY A 639 -35.42 0.59 20.47
CA GLY A 639 -35.76 -0.80 20.76
C GLY A 639 -34.48 -1.56 21.10
N GLY A 640 -34.56 -2.86 21.38
CA GLY A 640 -33.37 -3.68 21.61
C GLY A 640 -32.69 -3.43 22.94
N THR A 641 -31.44 -3.87 23.07
CA THR A 641 -30.65 -3.76 24.30
C THR A 641 -29.62 -2.64 24.20
N LEU A 642 -29.54 -1.78 25.21
CA LEU A 642 -28.37 -0.93 25.42
C LEU A 642 -27.38 -1.67 26.34
N GLU A 643 -26.20 -2.00 25.82
CA GLU A 643 -25.06 -2.43 26.64
C GLU A 643 -24.18 -1.24 26.97
N LEU A 644 -23.85 -1.10 28.26
CA LEU A 644 -23.10 0.02 28.80
C LEU A 644 -21.79 -0.45 29.45
N LEU A 645 -20.67 -0.15 28.79
CA LEU A 645 -19.32 -0.43 29.24
C LEU A 645 -18.85 0.64 30.23
N ILE A 646 -18.53 0.28 31.46
CA ILE A 646 -18.09 1.22 32.51
C ILE A 646 -16.61 1.05 32.77
N ASN A 647 -15.82 2.09 32.49
CA ASN A 647 -14.37 2.04 32.55
C ASN A 647 -13.79 0.81 31.81
N PRO A 648 -14.07 0.65 30.49
CA PRO A 648 -13.40 -0.36 29.69
C PRO A 648 -11.88 -0.17 29.69
N SER A 649 -11.15 -1.17 29.22
CA SER A 649 -9.74 -1.00 28.84
C SER A 649 -9.65 0.14 27.83
N VAL A 650 -8.67 1.03 27.95
CA VAL A 650 -8.38 2.06 26.94
C VAL A 650 -7.09 1.74 26.18
N PRO A 651 -6.98 2.04 24.88
CA PRO A 651 -5.75 1.85 24.13
C PRO A 651 -4.57 2.61 24.76
N SER A 652 -3.36 2.05 24.67
CA SER A 652 -2.18 2.62 25.36
C SER A 652 -1.68 3.98 24.82
N GLN A 653 -2.32 4.50 23.76
CA GLN A 653 -1.92 5.72 23.05
C GLN A 653 -3.00 6.83 23.05
N THR A 654 -4.23 6.56 23.53
CA THR A 654 -5.34 7.51 23.44
C THR A 654 -5.09 8.74 24.30
N VAL A 655 -5.14 9.94 23.69
CA VAL A 655 -4.81 11.23 24.34
C VAL A 655 -6.04 11.86 25.05
N SER A 656 -7.20 11.18 25.04
CA SER A 656 -8.48 11.70 25.51
C SER A 656 -8.56 12.03 27.03
N CYS A 657 -7.53 11.69 27.80
CA CYS A 657 -7.35 12.22 29.15
C CYS A 657 -5.93 12.75 29.39
N ASP A 658 -5.84 13.87 30.11
CA ASP A 658 -4.58 14.42 30.63
C ASP A 658 -3.82 13.30 31.37
N PRO A 659 -2.56 12.97 31.01
CA PRO A 659 -1.79 11.89 31.64
C PRO A 659 -1.50 12.11 33.14
N ASN A 660 -1.99 13.21 33.73
CA ASN A 660 -1.95 13.51 35.16
C ASN A 660 -3.31 13.32 35.88
N VAL A 661 -4.36 12.85 35.21
CA VAL A 661 -5.71 12.63 35.75
C VAL A 661 -6.09 11.15 35.65
N ASP A 662 -6.56 10.53 36.75
CA ASP A 662 -7.14 9.18 36.71
C ASP A 662 -8.41 9.22 35.84
N CYS A 663 -8.35 8.62 34.64
CA CYS A 663 -9.44 8.59 33.65
C CYS A 663 -10.54 7.57 33.97
N ALA A 664 -10.69 7.19 35.25
CA ALA A 664 -11.69 6.24 35.70
C ALA A 664 -12.90 6.97 36.25
N TYR A 665 -14.05 6.82 35.58
CA TYR A 665 -15.34 7.31 36.03
C TYR A 665 -15.57 6.89 37.48
N THR A 666 -15.83 7.87 38.34
CA THR A 666 -16.12 7.66 39.75
C THR A 666 -17.54 8.15 40.02
N PRO A 667 -18.53 7.25 40.19
CA PRO A 667 -19.94 7.62 40.22
C PRO A 667 -20.34 8.43 41.43
N VAL A 668 -21.19 9.43 41.18
CA VAL A 668 -21.86 10.26 42.18
C VAL A 668 -23.38 10.16 42.00
N ASP A 669 -24.12 10.25 43.10
CA ASP A 669 -25.58 10.27 43.10
C ASP A 669 -26.10 11.50 42.33
N GLY A 670 -26.76 11.25 41.20
CA GLY A 670 -27.27 12.27 40.28
C GLY A 670 -26.36 12.61 39.10
N ASP A 671 -25.28 11.86 38.84
CA ASP A 671 -24.57 11.98 37.55
C ASP A 671 -25.52 11.67 36.39
N MET A 672 -25.41 12.43 35.29
CA MET A 672 -26.27 12.30 34.11
C MET A 672 -25.44 12.27 32.83
N PHE A 673 -25.85 11.43 31.88
CA PHE A 673 -25.21 11.26 30.57
C PHE A 673 -26.28 11.34 29.49
N GLU A 674 -26.20 12.34 28.61
CA GLU A 674 -27.09 12.48 27.45
C GLU A 674 -26.47 11.70 26.29
N ILE A 675 -26.80 10.41 26.20
CA ILE A 675 -26.17 9.46 25.26
C ILE A 675 -26.78 9.49 23.85
N ILE A 676 -28.02 9.99 23.72
CA ILE A 676 -28.68 10.22 22.44
C ILE A 676 -29.39 11.56 22.52
N SER A 677 -29.24 12.41 21.51
CA SER A 677 -29.89 13.71 21.41
C SER A 677 -30.43 13.97 20.00
N ILE A 678 -31.50 14.76 19.92
CA ILE A 678 -31.94 15.38 18.66
C ILE A 678 -31.30 16.76 18.55
N VAL A 679 -30.51 16.95 17.49
CA VAL A 679 -29.84 18.21 17.17
C VAL A 679 -30.60 18.99 16.08
N ALA A 680 -30.18 20.22 15.82
CA ALA A 680 -30.70 21.00 14.71
C ALA A 680 -30.08 20.51 13.38
N GLU A 681 -30.85 20.54 12.29
CA GLU A 681 -30.37 20.24 10.94
C GLU A 681 -29.12 21.06 10.58
N THR A 682 -28.03 20.42 10.14
CA THR A 682 -26.82 21.13 9.70
C THR A 682 -27.13 21.93 8.43
N LEU A 683 -26.91 23.24 8.45
CA LEU A 683 -27.20 24.09 7.28
C LEU A 683 -26.07 23.99 6.23
N PRO A 684 -26.32 24.24 4.93
CA PRO A 684 -25.26 24.16 3.92
C PRO A 684 -24.08 25.11 4.12
N ALA A 685 -24.26 26.18 4.91
CA ALA A 685 -23.23 27.18 5.22
C ALA A 685 -22.76 27.14 6.69
N ASP A 686 -23.14 26.10 7.42
CA ASP A 686 -22.82 25.80 8.82
C ASP A 686 -21.66 24.76 8.79
N LEU A 687 -20.48 25.30 8.50
CA LEU A 687 -19.22 24.62 8.23
C LEU A 687 -18.60 24.00 9.49
N ASP A 688 -18.87 24.55 10.67
CA ASP A 688 -18.45 23.91 11.94
C ASP A 688 -19.46 22.86 12.45
N GLY A 689 -20.61 22.71 11.77
CA GLY A 689 -21.66 21.76 12.11
C GLY A 689 -22.41 22.05 13.42
N ASN A 690 -22.30 23.25 14.00
CA ASN A 690 -22.92 23.57 15.29
C ASN A 690 -24.46 23.72 15.20
N GLY A 691 -25.02 23.70 13.99
CA GLY A 691 -26.45 23.92 13.71
C GLY A 691 -26.79 25.38 13.45
N THR A 692 -25.81 26.30 13.38
CA THR A 692 -26.03 27.74 13.19
C THR A 692 -24.89 28.41 12.41
N VAL A 693 -25.27 29.16 11.36
CA VAL A 693 -24.30 29.92 10.55
C VAL A 693 -23.87 31.17 11.32
N GLY A 694 -22.63 31.18 11.80
CA GLY A 694 -22.06 32.15 12.72
C GLY A 694 -20.75 32.79 12.26
N SER A 695 -19.97 33.28 13.23
CA SER A 695 -18.64 33.86 13.01
C SER A 695 -17.56 32.79 12.85
N GLU A 696 -17.86 31.60 13.34
CA GLU A 696 -17.05 30.41 13.40
C GLU A 696 -16.89 29.83 11.98
N ASP A 697 -17.97 29.72 11.20
CA ASP A 697 -17.94 29.32 9.78
C ASP A 697 -17.16 30.32 8.91
N ILE A 698 -17.31 31.62 9.20
CA ILE A 698 -16.52 32.67 8.53
C ILE A 698 -15.02 32.49 8.82
N ALA A 699 -14.64 31.97 9.99
CA ALA A 699 -13.25 31.69 10.31
C ALA A 699 -12.72 30.44 9.59
N ILE A 700 -13.55 29.41 9.40
CA ILE A 700 -13.22 28.24 8.54
C ILE A 700 -13.01 28.72 7.11
N TRP A 701 -13.97 29.46 6.54
CA TRP A 701 -13.86 30.05 5.20
C TRP A 701 -12.63 30.96 5.03
N ASP A 702 -12.34 31.87 5.96
CA ASP A 702 -11.18 32.78 5.87
C ASP A 702 -9.85 32.02 5.91
N SER A 703 -9.82 30.84 6.55
CA SER A 703 -8.64 29.96 6.56
C SER A 703 -8.42 29.22 5.24
N GLN A 704 -9.44 29.12 4.38
CA GLN A 704 -9.44 28.35 3.14
C GLN A 704 -9.62 29.18 1.87
N TYR A 705 -9.90 30.49 2.00
CA TYR A 705 -10.11 31.39 0.87
C TYR A 705 -8.96 31.37 -0.15
N GLY A 706 -9.32 31.12 -1.42
CA GLY A 706 -8.41 30.99 -2.56
C GLY A 706 -7.83 29.60 -2.77
N GLN A 707 -8.30 28.58 -2.06
CA GLN A 707 -8.05 27.17 -2.41
C GLN A 707 -8.95 26.75 -3.58
N THR A 708 -8.40 25.95 -4.49
CA THR A 708 -9.14 25.24 -5.54
C THR A 708 -9.07 23.76 -5.21
N LEU A 709 -10.22 23.12 -5.09
CA LEU A 709 -10.32 21.71 -4.71
C LEU A 709 -9.90 20.83 -5.89
N ALA A 710 -9.28 19.68 -5.62
CA ALA A 710 -9.03 18.70 -6.67
C ALA A 710 -10.37 18.15 -7.16
N ALA A 711 -10.47 17.79 -8.44
CA ALA A 711 -11.74 17.32 -9.00
C ALA A 711 -12.18 15.98 -8.34
N GLY A 712 -13.19 16.05 -7.45
CA GLY A 712 -13.65 14.92 -6.61
C GLY A 712 -13.46 15.16 -5.10
N ASP A 713 -12.68 16.17 -4.73
CA ASP A 713 -12.31 16.59 -3.36
C ASP A 713 -13.30 17.65 -2.81
N ASN A 714 -14.48 17.76 -3.44
CA ASN A 714 -15.26 18.99 -3.48
C ASN A 714 -16.08 19.32 -2.21
N GLN A 715 -16.21 18.43 -1.23
CA GLN A 715 -17.27 18.54 -0.20
C GLN A 715 -16.94 17.82 1.12
N ASP A 716 -15.77 18.08 1.69
CA ASP A 716 -15.48 17.69 3.07
C ASP A 716 -15.91 18.83 4.00
N PHE A 717 -17.07 18.71 4.66
CA PHE A 717 -17.73 19.87 5.29
C PHE A 717 -16.89 20.56 6.38
N ASP A 718 -16.04 19.80 7.07
CA ASP A 718 -15.16 20.32 8.13
C ASP A 718 -13.88 20.97 7.55
N VAL A 719 -13.62 20.84 6.22
CA VAL A 719 -12.33 21.17 5.57
C VAL A 719 -12.43 21.83 4.17
N THR A 720 -13.62 21.98 3.59
CA THR A 720 -13.83 22.65 2.30
C THR A 720 -14.96 23.66 2.40
N ALA A 721 -14.62 24.93 2.57
CA ALA A 721 -15.57 26.04 2.63
C ALA A 721 -16.12 26.47 1.24
N ASP A 722 -16.18 25.52 0.30
CA ASP A 722 -16.92 25.57 -0.98
C ASP A 722 -18.41 25.29 -0.67
N VAL A 723 -19.10 26.34 -0.25
CA VAL A 723 -20.51 26.33 0.19
C VAL A 723 -21.48 26.36 -0.99
N ASP A 724 -21.06 26.85 -2.16
CA ASP A 724 -21.90 26.86 -3.37
C ASP A 724 -21.65 25.69 -4.34
N GLY A 725 -20.54 24.96 -4.14
CA GLY A 725 -20.24 23.66 -4.73
C GLY A 725 -19.60 23.74 -6.11
N ASP A 726 -18.92 24.84 -6.46
CA ASP A 726 -18.35 25.07 -7.80
C ASP A 726 -16.89 24.60 -7.96
N GLY A 727 -16.21 24.26 -6.86
CA GLY A 727 -14.88 23.65 -6.81
C GLY A 727 -13.75 24.57 -6.39
N ASP A 728 -14.01 25.81 -5.98
CA ASP A 728 -13.07 26.63 -5.23
C ASP A 728 -13.69 27.30 -4.00
N THR A 729 -12.87 27.87 -3.12
CA THR A 729 -13.32 28.61 -1.93
C THR A 729 -13.10 30.10 -2.15
N ASP A 730 -14.17 30.81 -2.49
CA ASP A 730 -14.17 32.12 -3.13
C ASP A 730 -15.14 33.12 -2.43
N GLY A 731 -15.34 34.30 -3.00
CA GLY A 731 -16.29 35.30 -2.50
C GLY A 731 -17.76 34.91 -2.68
N ALA A 732 -18.08 33.90 -3.49
CA ALA A 732 -19.42 33.34 -3.67
C ALA A 732 -19.86 32.53 -2.44
N ASP A 733 -18.97 31.71 -1.88
CA ASP A 733 -19.20 30.97 -0.63
C ASP A 733 -19.42 31.92 0.54
N LEU A 734 -18.56 32.94 0.67
CA LEU A 734 -18.78 33.98 1.67
C LEU A 734 -20.13 34.68 1.48
N LEU A 735 -20.61 34.83 0.25
CA LEU A 735 -21.93 35.41 -0.01
C LEU A 735 -23.07 34.45 0.39
N ALA A 736 -22.88 33.13 0.27
CA ALA A 736 -23.80 32.13 0.81
C ALA A 736 -23.81 32.15 2.35
N ILE A 737 -22.64 32.09 3.00
CA ILE A 737 -22.47 32.23 4.45
C ILE A 737 -23.10 33.55 4.95
N GLN A 738 -22.83 34.69 4.30
CA GLN A 738 -23.42 35.98 4.67
C GLN A 738 -24.93 36.08 4.46
N ARG A 739 -25.48 35.35 3.47
CA ARG A 739 -26.93 35.29 3.23
C ARG A 739 -27.63 34.55 4.35
N ASP A 740 -26.99 33.49 4.85
CA ASP A 740 -27.57 32.57 5.81
C ASP A 740 -27.08 32.87 7.26
N PHE A 741 -26.18 33.85 7.45
CA PHE A 741 -25.64 34.28 8.75
C PHE A 741 -26.72 34.62 9.79
N GLY A 742 -26.65 33.96 10.94
CA GLY A 742 -27.62 34.00 12.02
C GLY A 742 -28.87 33.13 11.78
N ALA A 743 -28.90 32.32 10.72
CA ALA A 743 -29.83 31.20 10.61
C ALA A 743 -29.42 30.08 11.57
N SER A 744 -30.40 29.24 11.87
CA SER A 744 -30.23 28.04 12.68
C SER A 744 -31.02 26.92 12.04
N GLY A 745 -30.48 25.71 12.08
CA GLY A 745 -31.17 24.49 11.67
C GLY A 745 -32.54 24.37 12.35
N ALA A 746 -33.49 23.75 11.67
CA ALA A 746 -34.73 23.36 12.32
C ALA A 746 -34.46 22.10 13.15
N LEU A 747 -35.04 22.04 14.35
CA LEU A 747 -35.02 20.83 15.17
C LEU A 747 -36.27 20.02 14.80
N THR A 748 -36.13 19.20 13.75
CA THR A 748 -37.23 18.48 13.07
C THR A 748 -37.37 17.04 13.52
N GLY A 749 -36.27 16.42 13.93
CA GLY A 749 -36.20 15.09 14.51
C GLY A 749 -37.04 14.86 15.78
N SER A 750 -37.16 13.59 16.16
CA SER A 750 -37.79 13.21 17.43
C SER A 750 -37.37 11.81 17.87
N ILE A 751 -37.28 11.59 19.18
CA ILE A 751 -37.06 10.26 19.76
C ILE A 751 -38.41 9.60 20.10
N THR A 752 -38.56 8.35 19.69
CA THR A 752 -39.71 7.49 19.97
C THR A 752 -39.28 6.09 20.37
N GLY A 753 -40.16 5.34 21.03
CA GLY A 753 -39.82 4.01 21.58
C GLY A 753 -39.14 4.09 22.95
N ASP A 754 -38.54 2.98 23.34
CA ASP A 754 -37.72 2.82 24.55
C ASP A 754 -36.81 1.61 24.36
N PHE A 755 -35.70 1.50 25.09
CA PHE A 755 -34.88 0.28 25.07
C PHE A 755 -35.65 -0.89 25.73
N ASP A 756 -35.61 -2.07 25.11
CA ASP A 756 -36.22 -3.30 25.66
C ASP A 756 -35.49 -3.74 26.94
N SER A 757 -34.17 -3.51 27.04
CA SER A 757 -33.40 -3.70 28.27
C SER A 757 -32.10 -2.88 28.31
N ILE A 758 -31.50 -2.76 29.50
CA ILE A 758 -30.14 -2.21 29.69
C ILE A 758 -29.28 -3.28 30.36
N VAL A 759 -28.10 -3.53 29.79
CA VAL A 759 -27.03 -4.36 30.33
C VAL A 759 -25.88 -3.44 30.76
N ILE A 760 -25.22 -3.77 31.87
CA ILE A 760 -24.11 -2.97 32.42
C ILE A 760 -22.91 -3.91 32.58
N VAL A 761 -21.81 -3.57 31.91
CA VAL A 761 -20.54 -4.27 31.99
C VAL A 761 -19.58 -3.39 32.79
N ASP A 762 -19.43 -3.71 34.07
CA ASP A 762 -18.60 -2.96 35.02
C ASP A 762 -17.51 -3.88 35.61
N PRO A 763 -16.42 -4.14 34.84
CA PRO A 763 -15.38 -5.11 35.23
C PRO A 763 -14.61 -4.68 36.48
N LEU A 764 -14.55 -3.37 36.76
CA LEU A 764 -13.91 -2.80 37.95
C LEU A 764 -14.86 -2.74 39.16
N ASN A 765 -16.16 -3.06 38.98
CA ASN A 765 -17.20 -2.96 40.01
C ASN A 765 -17.26 -1.52 40.61
N THR A 766 -17.15 -0.55 39.72
CA THR A 766 -17.19 0.90 39.91
C THR A 766 -18.54 1.38 40.44
N LEU A 767 -19.64 0.87 39.88
CA LEU A 767 -21.03 1.21 40.23
C LEU A 767 -21.51 0.48 41.50
N ALA A 768 -20.60 -0.04 42.33
CA ALA A 768 -20.95 -0.73 43.57
C ALA A 768 -21.67 0.19 44.56
N GLY A 769 -22.98 -0.04 44.71
CA GLY A 769 -23.84 0.80 45.53
C GLY A 769 -24.62 1.85 44.74
N PHE A 770 -24.57 1.82 43.41
CA PHE A 770 -25.34 2.65 42.50
C PHE A 770 -26.23 1.80 41.58
N ASN A 771 -27.25 2.42 40.99
CA ASN A 771 -27.97 1.88 39.85
C ASN A 771 -28.01 2.92 38.72
N VAL A 772 -27.97 2.43 37.47
CA VAL A 772 -28.25 3.26 36.31
C VAL A 772 -29.75 3.15 36.00
N THR A 773 -30.38 4.29 35.75
CA THR A 773 -31.75 4.39 35.23
C THR A 773 -31.74 5.33 34.05
N HIS A 774 -32.50 5.05 33.00
CA HIS A 774 -32.62 5.95 31.86
C HIS A 774 -33.95 6.71 31.86
N SER A 775 -34.00 7.78 31.08
CA SER A 775 -35.22 8.49 30.74
C SER A 775 -35.19 8.90 29.27
N VAL A 776 -36.29 8.60 28.56
CA VAL A 776 -36.48 8.97 27.15
C VAL A 776 -37.44 10.16 27.09
N THR A 777 -37.01 11.23 26.45
CA THR A 777 -37.85 12.39 26.10
C THR A 777 -38.08 12.41 24.59
N ALA A 778 -38.78 13.43 24.06
CA ALA A 778 -38.93 13.57 22.61
C ALA A 778 -37.65 14.03 21.91
N THR A 779 -36.61 14.46 22.65
CA THR A 779 -35.38 15.05 22.10
C THR A 779 -34.09 14.49 22.71
N SER A 780 -34.18 13.62 23.73
CA SER A 780 -32.98 13.04 24.33
C SER A 780 -33.22 11.76 25.13
N VAL A 781 -32.18 10.93 25.22
CA VAL A 781 -32.06 9.80 26.15
C VAL A 781 -30.99 10.15 27.17
N ILE A 782 -31.40 10.24 28.44
CA ILE A 782 -30.52 10.57 29.54
C ILE A 782 -30.40 9.37 30.47
N LEU A 783 -29.17 8.86 30.65
CA LEU A 783 -28.83 7.96 31.74
C LEU A 783 -28.65 8.78 33.03
N THR A 784 -29.05 8.22 34.16
CA THR A 784 -28.88 8.82 35.49
C THR A 784 -28.37 7.75 36.45
N VAL A 785 -27.27 8.04 37.13
CA VAL A 785 -26.69 7.20 38.16
C VAL A 785 -27.26 7.62 39.52
N ASN A 786 -27.93 6.72 40.22
CA ASN A 786 -28.50 7.01 41.55
C ASN A 786 -27.85 6.10 42.58
N ALA A 787 -27.63 6.61 43.79
CA ALA A 787 -27.18 5.79 44.91
C ALA A 787 -28.28 4.81 45.31
N ILE A 788 -27.97 3.51 45.36
CA ILE A 788 -28.83 2.50 45.96
C ILE A 788 -29.02 2.89 47.43
N PRO A 789 -30.27 3.16 47.89
CA PRO A 789 -30.49 3.55 49.27
C PRO A 789 -29.94 2.46 50.18
N ALA A 790 -28.94 2.82 51.00
CA ALA A 790 -28.29 1.90 51.92
C ALA A 790 -29.39 1.18 52.71
N GLN A 791 -29.52 -0.15 52.51
CA GLN A 791 -30.54 -0.93 53.19
C GLN A 791 -30.28 -0.78 54.69
N THR A 792 -31.08 0.06 55.34
CA THR A 792 -31.01 0.28 56.79
C THR A 792 -31.11 -1.09 57.42
N ALA A 793 -30.01 -1.57 58.00
CA ALA A 793 -29.89 -2.95 58.42
C ALA A 793 -31.11 -3.31 59.25
N VAL A 794 -31.94 -4.24 58.75
CA VAL A 794 -33.17 -4.65 59.44
C VAL A 794 -32.73 -5.02 60.84
N PRO A 795 -33.17 -4.28 61.89
CA PRO A 795 -32.60 -4.46 63.21
C PRO A 795 -32.75 -5.93 63.59
N GLU A 796 -31.64 -6.63 63.78
CA GLU A 796 -31.68 -8.03 64.17
C GLU A 796 -32.67 -8.16 65.32
N PRO A 797 -33.66 -9.07 65.26
CA PRO A 797 -34.69 -9.15 66.29
C PRO A 797 -34.00 -9.40 67.62
N SER A 798 -33.89 -8.32 68.41
CA SER A 798 -32.86 -8.18 69.44
C SER A 798 -32.75 -9.45 70.26
N ALA A 799 -31.54 -9.94 70.54
CA ALA A 799 -31.33 -11.28 71.11
C ALA A 799 -32.15 -11.55 72.40
N CYS A 800 -32.58 -10.49 73.10
CA CYS A 800 -33.60 -10.49 74.13
C CYS A 800 -34.94 -11.19 73.77
N LEU A 801 -35.45 -11.05 72.55
CA LEU A 801 -36.69 -11.68 72.09
C LEU A 801 -36.51 -13.19 71.84
N LEU A 802 -35.41 -13.58 71.20
CA LEU A 802 -35.08 -14.99 70.97
C LEU A 802 -34.74 -15.71 72.30
N ALA A 803 -34.00 -15.05 73.20
CA ALA A 803 -33.75 -15.53 74.55
C ALA A 803 -35.04 -15.61 75.39
N GLY A 804 -35.96 -14.65 75.22
CA GLY A 804 -37.28 -14.66 75.86
C GLY A 804 -38.13 -15.87 75.44
N ILE A 805 -38.18 -16.18 74.14
CA ILE A 805 -38.90 -17.36 73.61
C ILE A 805 -38.22 -18.65 74.08
N ALA A 806 -36.88 -18.73 74.08
CA ALA A 806 -36.14 -19.88 74.60
C ALA A 806 -36.37 -20.13 76.10
N LEU A 807 -36.48 -19.07 76.92
CA LEU A 807 -36.80 -19.17 78.35
C LEU A 807 -38.25 -19.59 78.62
N ILE A 808 -39.21 -19.12 77.80
CA ILE A 808 -40.63 -19.50 77.93
C ILE A 808 -40.84 -20.97 77.52
N ILE A 809 -40.17 -21.46 76.47
CA ILE A 809 -40.25 -22.86 76.04
C ILE A 809 -39.45 -23.79 76.98
N GLY A 810 -38.29 -23.34 77.48
CA GLY A 810 -37.45 -24.11 78.41
C GLY A 810 -38.07 -24.35 79.79
N GLY A 811 -39.03 -23.52 80.23
CA GLY A 811 -39.71 -23.67 81.52
C GLY A 811 -40.88 -24.67 81.54
N GLY A 812 -41.37 -25.12 80.37
CA GLY A 812 -42.69 -25.74 80.25
C GLY A 812 -42.77 -27.28 80.22
N ALA A 813 -41.66 -28.01 80.20
CA ALA A 813 -41.66 -29.43 79.81
C ALA A 813 -41.02 -30.41 80.83
N ARG A 814 -41.62 -30.54 82.02
CA ARG A 814 -41.48 -31.76 82.86
C ARG A 814 -42.77 -32.58 82.83
N GLY A 815 -42.88 -33.54 81.91
CA GLY A 815 -44.10 -34.37 81.83
C GLY A 815 -44.13 -35.44 80.73
N TRP A 816 -43.36 -36.52 80.92
CA TRP A 816 -43.69 -37.91 80.53
C TRP A 816 -44.29 -38.22 79.14
N GLY A 817 -43.58 -39.02 78.32
CA GLY A 817 -44.24 -39.81 77.26
C GLY A 817 -43.35 -40.27 76.09
N ARG A 818 -42.72 -41.44 76.19
CA ARG A 818 -42.38 -42.28 75.00
C ARG A 818 -43.70 -42.86 74.42
N PRO A 819 -43.81 -43.40 73.17
CA PRO A 819 -42.73 -43.98 72.35
C PRO A 819 -42.89 -43.92 70.78
N ARG A 820 -42.04 -44.72 70.09
CA ARG A 820 -42.22 -45.41 68.78
C ARG A 820 -42.00 -44.68 67.43
N THR A 821 -40.79 -44.92 66.92
CA THR A 821 -40.46 -45.59 65.63
C THR A 821 -41.55 -45.83 64.57
N MET A 822 -41.36 -45.23 63.38
CA MET A 822 -41.47 -45.77 62.00
C MET A 822 -41.12 -44.60 61.05
N VAL A 823 -40.09 -44.66 60.19
CA VAL A 823 -40.04 -45.34 58.88
C VAL A 823 -41.22 -44.95 57.97
N ARG A 824 -41.03 -43.94 57.12
CA ARG A 824 -40.66 -44.19 55.72
C ARG A 824 -39.87 -43.02 55.13
#